data_AF-A0A3B1DA74-F1
#
_entry.id   AF-A0A3B1DA74-F1
#
_cell.length_a   1.000
_cell.length_b   1.000
_cell.length_c   1.000
_cell.angle_alpha   90.00
_cell.angle_beta   90.00
_cell.angle_gamma   90.00
#
_symmetry.space_group_name_H-M   'P 1'
#
loop_
_entity.id
_entity.type
_entity.pdbx_description
1 polymer ?
#
loop_
_entity_poly.entity_id
_entity_poly.type
_entity_poly.pdbx_seq_one_letter_code
_entity_poly.pdbx_strand_id
1 'polypeptide(L)'
;LLDTNPIHHRQSLQEQVFPSYRAIHEDLLEVNSLKIMLRAELGMGKTSYLKSYQEKLLLGKAHPVYPLPLYFHLGDLPAGTGFGQFFETVYQEILKVVLLEQEEFPELELDEVLLYKTIQLINQTSKITFLLDGLDQLDPEDRFHVYFETFVDDNSFRSNFVVLATRGFHLGSLATDSVVIKGEDSAFQCKMQEIDEKDRRNYLGDSRDIKWLKEVFVNFPEVGRTPVLLKMIPLLAENELLEGLTNRGGIYSAYFDHLLKASFPEDGKESAILTWLTNVSFQLLERGQAQRFEDVELGFVKKVLSEIQGNDEASEFPTELGFVIQQTASRFEYRHPSFQEYFAARYLALQPDWQSHVRAHCREEIWEEVIKFLAAMVPANELFDILLQEGAVFLAGHCLSEADLAPDKSLLIRHLLKYQCKEAYPQFIGFRAIQTSEVIKAVDRKFLDERIEDLLQREKRDSRILFAALEMLLALNGQDIHALVDVQDFAPLLKIKELKNFLAEQQDEEQVKVSHLKKWGEMVTVPAGKFIYQDEKDEEDRINLMEYAIMKYPVTNALYQEFDPNHRQRFPLYSKTPDQPVIGINYFEALVFSMWSGKRLATEKEWEKAARGTDGRDYPWGEAMGYQAGYNNTADYVFGQTNVVEEFEQGISPYGCFDMSGNVWEWCVQLFASKHTTQRIVRGGSWLNYLIHSKCKFRNSFDPSERHPTVGFRCVSGPRITVIEDDDEED
;
A
#
# COMPACT_ATOMS: atom_id res chain seq x y z
N LEU A 1 36.14 -23.50 21.17
CA LEU A 1 34.73 -23.33 20.74
C LEU A 1 33.98 -22.27 21.55
N LEU A 2 34.19 -22.11 22.87
CA LEU A 2 33.51 -21.09 23.69
C LEU A 2 34.42 -19.92 24.19
N ASP A 3 35.60 -19.73 23.60
CA ASP A 3 36.49 -18.59 23.94
C ASP A 3 37.00 -17.82 22.71
N THR A 4 36.55 -18.20 21.51
CA THR A 4 36.92 -17.54 20.26
C THR A 4 35.73 -16.71 19.83
N ASN A 5 35.85 -15.40 20.06
CA ASN A 5 34.91 -14.40 19.60
C ASN A 5 34.98 -14.34 18.05
N PRO A 6 33.99 -14.85 17.30
CA PRO A 6 34.02 -14.83 15.82
C PRO A 6 34.02 -13.41 15.23
N ILE A 7 33.85 -12.42 16.10
CA ILE A 7 33.79 -10.99 15.79
C ILE A 7 35.13 -10.46 15.25
N HIS A 8 36.28 -11.05 15.61
CA HIS A 8 37.56 -10.47 15.18
C HIS A 8 38.00 -10.84 13.76
N HIS A 9 37.65 -12.02 13.24
CA HIS A 9 37.98 -12.40 11.85
C HIS A 9 36.79 -12.32 10.87
N ARG A 10 35.58 -12.09 11.37
CA ARG A 10 34.41 -11.69 10.57
C ARG A 10 33.79 -10.46 11.20
N GLN A 11 34.43 -9.30 11.00
CA GLN A 11 33.69 -8.05 10.96
C GLN A 11 32.60 -8.21 9.89
N SER A 12 31.40 -8.56 10.31
CA SER A 12 30.25 -8.61 9.43
C SER A 12 30.03 -7.19 8.93
N LEU A 13 30.22 -7.01 7.63
CA LEU A 13 30.08 -5.80 6.80
C LEU A 13 28.79 -4.97 7.00
N GLN A 14 27.88 -5.34 7.90
CA GLN A 14 26.79 -4.50 8.40
C GLN A 14 27.17 -3.57 9.55
N GLU A 15 28.25 -3.85 10.29
CA GLU A 15 28.83 -2.89 11.26
C GLU A 15 29.35 -1.62 10.56
N GLN A 16 29.74 -1.74 9.29
CA GLN A 16 30.13 -0.59 8.45
C GLN A 16 28.91 0.20 7.92
N VAL A 17 27.68 -0.33 8.09
CA VAL A 17 26.44 0.29 7.59
C VAL A 17 25.51 0.79 8.69
N PHE A 18 25.56 0.31 9.93
CA PHE A 18 24.63 0.74 10.98
C PHE A 18 25.30 0.75 12.36
N PRO A 19 25.65 1.92 12.94
CA PRO A 19 26.36 1.97 14.22
C PRO A 19 25.46 2.19 15.45
N SER A 20 24.13 2.12 15.36
CA SER A 20 23.27 2.34 16.53
C SER A 20 22.36 1.16 16.85
N TYR A 21 22.60 0.56 18.01
CA TYR A 21 21.79 -0.50 18.60
C TYR A 21 20.38 -0.01 18.92
N ARG A 22 19.38 -0.80 18.52
CA ARG A 22 18.01 -0.62 18.99
C ARG A 22 17.86 -1.31 20.34
N ALA A 23 17.45 -0.57 21.37
CA ALA A 23 17.13 -1.16 22.66
C ALA A 23 15.75 -1.84 22.58
N ILE A 24 15.74 -3.17 22.54
CA ILE A 24 14.52 -3.95 22.82
C ILE A 24 14.52 -4.26 24.32
N HIS A 25 13.42 -3.93 24.98
CA HIS A 25 13.30 -3.99 26.45
C HIS A 25 13.06 -5.41 26.98
N GLU A 26 12.77 -6.38 26.11
CA GLU A 26 12.53 -7.78 26.46
C GLU A 26 13.64 -8.67 25.91
N ASP A 27 14.15 -9.59 26.74
CA ASP A 27 15.04 -10.65 26.28
C ASP A 27 14.20 -11.75 25.64
N LEU A 28 14.42 -12.03 24.36
CA LEU A 28 13.62 -13.03 23.63
C LEU A 28 13.73 -14.43 24.25
N LEU A 29 14.84 -14.74 24.92
CA LEU A 29 15.03 -16.00 25.64
C LEU A 29 14.16 -16.13 26.91
N GLU A 30 13.61 -15.02 27.42
CA GLU A 30 12.69 -15.01 28.57
C GLU A 30 11.22 -15.19 28.16
N VAL A 31 10.93 -15.13 26.86
CA VAL A 31 9.59 -15.40 26.33
C VAL A 31 9.29 -16.90 26.47
N ASN A 32 8.09 -17.24 26.94
CA ASN A 32 7.67 -18.64 27.11
C ASN A 32 7.28 -19.31 25.77
N SER A 33 8.12 -19.14 24.74
CA SER A 33 8.00 -19.76 23.42
C SER A 33 9.40 -20.09 22.90
N LEU A 34 9.55 -21.27 22.28
CA LEU A 34 10.81 -21.66 21.62
C LEU A 34 10.93 -21.11 20.20
N LYS A 35 9.80 -20.66 19.62
CA LYS A 35 9.72 -20.21 18.24
C LYS A 35 9.20 -18.78 18.21
N ILE A 36 9.96 -17.90 17.58
CA ILE A 36 9.65 -16.49 17.45
C ILE A 36 9.66 -16.14 15.97
N MET A 37 8.57 -15.51 15.51
CA MET A 37 8.46 -14.96 14.17
C MET A 37 8.55 -13.44 14.27
N LEU A 38 9.65 -12.88 13.78
CA LEU A 38 9.95 -11.45 13.81
C LEU A 38 9.59 -10.81 12.45
N ARG A 39 8.48 -10.08 12.42
CA ARG A 39 7.98 -9.38 11.23
C ARG A 39 8.45 -7.93 11.20
N ALA A 40 9.02 -7.51 10.08
CA ALA A 40 9.27 -6.10 9.82
C ALA A 40 9.32 -5.78 8.33
N GLU A 41 9.01 -4.53 7.99
CA GLU A 41 9.10 -4.02 6.62
C GLU A 41 10.55 -3.90 6.14
N LEU A 42 10.70 -3.58 4.85
CA LEU A 42 11.97 -3.26 4.21
C LEU A 42 12.72 -2.15 4.95
N GLY A 43 14.03 -2.33 5.17
CA GLY A 43 14.88 -1.30 5.77
C GLY A 43 14.69 -1.06 7.27
N MET A 44 13.81 -1.78 7.96
CA MET A 44 13.58 -1.61 9.42
C MET A 44 14.68 -2.21 10.32
N GLY A 45 15.72 -2.83 9.76
CA GLY A 45 16.88 -3.32 10.50
C GLY A 45 16.76 -4.74 11.07
N LYS A 46 15.97 -5.63 10.47
CA LYS A 46 15.82 -7.06 10.87
C LYS A 46 17.17 -7.76 11.05
N THR A 47 18.00 -7.74 10.01
CA THR A 47 19.31 -8.40 10.02
C THR A 47 20.24 -7.81 11.07
N SER A 48 20.29 -6.47 11.14
CA SER A 48 21.11 -5.75 12.12
C SER A 48 20.72 -6.12 13.55
N TYR A 49 19.42 -6.28 13.81
CA TYR A 49 18.92 -6.75 15.09
C TYR A 49 19.36 -8.18 15.39
N LEU A 50 19.18 -9.13 14.47
CA LEU A 50 19.57 -10.52 14.69
C LEU A 50 21.06 -10.64 15.01
N LYS A 51 21.92 -9.92 14.27
CA LYS A 51 23.37 -9.94 14.51
C LYS A 51 23.76 -9.28 15.82
N SER A 52 23.19 -8.11 16.13
CA SER A 52 23.41 -7.47 17.44
C SER A 52 22.93 -8.34 18.60
N TYR A 53 21.80 -9.04 18.42
CA TYR A 53 21.31 -9.98 19.42
C TYR A 53 22.25 -11.18 19.57
N GLN A 54 22.77 -11.71 18.46
CA GLN A 54 23.81 -12.75 18.48
C GLN A 54 25.04 -12.31 19.27
N GLU A 55 25.56 -11.12 18.98
CA GLU A 55 26.72 -10.54 19.67
C GLU A 55 26.45 -10.39 21.17
N LYS A 56 25.29 -9.85 21.55
CA LYS A 56 24.89 -9.73 22.96
C LYS A 56 24.87 -11.09 23.67
N LEU A 57 24.40 -12.15 22.99
CA LEU A 57 24.38 -13.51 23.55
C LEU A 57 25.79 -14.10 23.68
N LEU A 58 26.68 -13.82 22.72
CA LEU A 58 28.07 -14.31 22.74
C LEU A 58 28.94 -13.59 23.78
N LEU A 59 28.76 -12.28 23.96
CA LEU A 59 29.49 -11.48 24.96
C LEU A 59 28.94 -11.67 26.39
N GLY A 60 27.71 -12.16 26.52
CA GLY A 60 27.04 -12.42 27.78
C GLY A 60 27.44 -13.76 28.43
N LYS A 61 26.84 -14.06 29.59
CA LYS A 61 26.95 -15.40 30.17
C LYS A 61 26.14 -16.37 29.33
N ALA A 62 26.76 -17.45 28.86
CA ALA A 62 26.09 -18.49 28.08
C ALA A 62 24.81 -18.99 28.77
N HIS A 63 23.71 -19.06 27.99
CA HIS A 63 22.42 -19.52 28.49
C HIS A 63 22.53 -21.00 28.93
N PRO A 64 22.00 -21.40 30.10
CA PRO A 64 22.17 -22.75 30.64
C PRO A 64 21.57 -23.85 29.76
N VAL A 65 20.61 -23.49 28.91
CA VAL A 65 19.89 -24.42 28.04
C VAL A 65 20.26 -24.24 26.58
N TYR A 66 20.54 -23.00 26.14
CA TYR A 66 20.74 -22.65 24.72
C TYR A 66 22.08 -21.92 24.52
N PRO A 67 23.21 -22.61 24.72
CA PRO A 67 24.51 -21.95 24.87
C PRO A 67 25.11 -21.45 23.55
N LEU A 68 24.58 -21.85 22.40
CA LEU A 68 25.18 -21.60 21.09
C LEU A 68 24.25 -20.78 20.19
N PRO A 69 24.49 -19.47 20.01
CA PRO A 69 23.75 -18.63 19.06
C PRO A 69 24.36 -18.68 17.65
N LEU A 70 23.61 -19.25 16.70
CA LEU A 70 23.98 -19.37 15.29
C LEU A 70 23.12 -18.46 14.42
N TYR A 71 23.76 -17.54 13.70
CA TYR A 71 23.13 -16.75 12.65
C TYR A 71 23.27 -17.45 11.29
N PHE A 72 22.18 -17.49 10.52
CA PHE A 72 22.19 -18.02 9.16
C PHE A 72 21.22 -17.26 8.26
N HIS A 73 21.66 -16.90 7.05
CA HIS A 73 20.83 -16.23 6.07
C HIS A 73 20.26 -17.25 5.09
N LEU A 74 18.93 -17.38 5.04
CA LEU A 74 18.26 -18.44 4.26
C LEU A 74 18.49 -18.31 2.75
N GLY A 75 18.76 -17.10 2.25
CA GLY A 75 19.14 -16.88 0.84
C GLY A 75 20.46 -17.54 0.41
N ASP A 76 21.27 -18.05 1.35
CA ASP A 76 22.50 -18.79 1.03
C ASP A 76 22.22 -20.26 0.65
N LEU A 77 20.97 -20.73 0.77
CA LEU A 77 20.58 -22.08 0.38
C LEU A 77 20.53 -22.23 -1.16
N PRO A 78 21.02 -23.33 -1.73
CA PRO A 78 20.84 -23.62 -3.15
C PRO A 78 19.35 -23.77 -3.50
N ALA A 79 18.90 -23.05 -4.52
CA ALA A 79 17.51 -23.06 -4.96
C ALA A 79 17.00 -24.48 -5.32
N GLY A 80 15.77 -24.79 -4.92
CA GLY A 80 15.10 -26.06 -5.21
C GLY A 80 15.61 -27.24 -4.38
N THR A 81 16.44 -26.98 -3.36
CA THR A 81 16.88 -28.00 -2.40
C THR A 81 16.05 -28.03 -1.12
N GLY A 82 15.14 -27.07 -0.95
CA GLY A 82 14.31 -26.91 0.24
C GLY A 82 15.13 -26.87 1.53
N PHE A 83 14.57 -27.49 2.56
CA PHE A 83 15.25 -27.64 3.85
C PHE A 83 16.32 -28.76 3.83
N GLY A 84 16.42 -29.55 2.76
CA GLY A 84 17.21 -30.78 2.72
C GLY A 84 18.71 -30.57 2.89
N GLN A 85 19.24 -29.44 2.41
CA GLN A 85 20.67 -29.10 2.54
C GLN A 85 20.96 -28.08 3.65
N PHE A 86 19.95 -27.61 4.38
CA PHE A 86 20.11 -26.54 5.36
C PHE A 86 21.21 -26.85 6.39
N PHE A 87 21.11 -27.99 7.06
CA PHE A 87 22.08 -28.36 8.09
C PHE A 87 23.48 -28.60 7.52
N GLU A 88 23.59 -29.17 6.32
CA GLU A 88 24.88 -29.38 5.68
C GLU A 88 25.57 -28.03 5.40
N THR A 89 24.85 -27.06 4.85
CA THR A 89 25.37 -25.70 4.60
C THR A 89 25.75 -25.01 5.90
N VAL A 90 24.93 -25.12 6.96
CA VAL A 90 25.25 -24.57 8.29
C VAL A 90 26.55 -25.20 8.84
N TYR A 91 26.70 -26.52 8.74
CA TYR A 91 27.90 -27.20 9.25
C TYR A 91 29.15 -26.78 8.48
N GLN A 92 29.05 -26.61 7.17
CA GLN A 92 30.15 -26.11 6.33
C GLN A 92 30.52 -24.67 6.71
N GLU A 93 29.56 -23.80 6.98
CA GLU A 93 29.86 -22.43 7.42
C GLU A 93 30.54 -22.39 8.79
N ILE A 94 30.08 -23.20 9.75
CA ILE A 94 30.75 -23.33 11.06
C ILE A 94 32.18 -23.85 10.87
N LEU A 95 32.36 -24.87 10.02
CA LEU A 95 33.68 -25.42 9.73
C LEU A 95 34.61 -24.36 9.16
N LYS A 96 34.16 -23.59 8.16
CA LYS A 96 34.95 -22.50 7.56
C LYS A 96 35.36 -21.44 8.58
N VAL A 97 34.46 -21.04 9.49
CA VAL A 97 34.78 -20.07 10.56
C VAL A 97 35.91 -20.62 11.43
N VAL A 98 35.82 -21.88 11.85
CA VAL A 98 36.81 -22.47 12.76
C VAL A 98 38.16 -22.70 12.06
N LEU A 99 38.16 -22.99 10.76
CA LEU A 99 39.39 -23.16 9.98
C LEU A 99 40.10 -21.82 9.70
N LEU A 100 39.36 -20.72 9.51
CA LEU A 100 39.94 -19.38 9.42
C LEU A 100 40.76 -19.02 10.67
N GLU A 101 40.30 -19.40 11.85
CA GLU A 101 41.04 -19.18 13.11
C GLU A 101 42.37 -19.98 13.16
N GLN A 102 42.45 -21.11 12.47
CA GLN A 102 43.71 -21.85 12.35
C GLN A 102 44.77 -21.05 11.59
N GLU A 103 44.35 -20.19 10.65
CA GLU A 103 45.25 -19.28 9.93
C GLU A 103 45.81 -18.19 10.86
N GLU A 104 45.02 -17.71 11.84
CA GLU A 104 45.45 -16.75 12.85
C GLU A 104 46.28 -17.37 13.99
N PHE A 105 46.02 -18.64 14.32
CA PHE A 105 46.70 -19.37 15.38
C PHE A 105 47.31 -20.68 14.85
N PRO A 106 48.51 -20.63 14.24
CA PRO A 106 49.12 -21.79 13.58
C PRO A 106 49.46 -22.97 14.49
N GLU A 107 49.34 -22.77 15.81
CA GLU A 107 49.64 -23.74 16.87
C GLU A 107 48.43 -24.67 17.14
N LEU A 108 47.25 -24.33 16.58
CA LEU A 108 46.07 -25.19 16.60
C LEU A 108 46.18 -26.28 15.52
N GLU A 109 46.41 -27.52 15.96
CA GLU A 109 46.23 -28.70 15.10
C GLU A 109 44.74 -29.09 15.07
N LEU A 110 44.05 -28.71 14.01
CA LEU A 110 42.65 -29.07 13.79
C LEU A 110 42.55 -30.17 12.72
N ASP A 111 41.89 -31.28 13.07
CA ASP A 111 41.48 -32.30 12.11
C ASP A 111 40.08 -31.92 11.58
N GLU A 112 40.02 -31.52 10.31
CA GLU A 112 38.78 -31.10 9.64
C GLU A 112 37.67 -32.16 9.72
N VAL A 113 38.03 -33.44 9.59
CA VAL A 113 37.07 -34.56 9.58
C VAL A 113 36.49 -34.76 10.97
N LEU A 114 37.33 -34.67 12.00
CA LEU A 114 36.91 -34.77 13.39
C LEU A 114 36.07 -33.55 13.81
N LEU A 115 36.46 -32.36 13.37
CA LEU A 115 35.76 -31.11 13.64
C LEU A 115 34.36 -31.12 13.01
N TYR A 116 34.23 -31.52 11.74
CA TYR A 116 32.94 -31.66 11.07
C TYR A 116 32.02 -32.66 11.79
N LYS A 117 32.54 -33.83 12.19
CA LYS A 117 31.78 -34.80 13.01
C LYS A 117 31.35 -34.23 14.36
N THR A 118 32.19 -33.42 14.98
CA THR A 118 31.89 -32.78 16.26
C THR A 118 30.74 -31.78 16.10
N ILE A 119 30.75 -30.97 15.04
CA ILE A 119 29.66 -30.03 14.72
C ILE A 119 28.33 -30.77 14.53
N GLN A 120 28.33 -31.89 13.79
CA GLN A 120 27.15 -32.73 13.61
C GLN A 120 26.60 -33.28 14.93
N LEU A 121 27.48 -33.77 15.82
CA LEU A 121 27.08 -34.28 17.13
C LEU A 121 26.52 -33.18 18.03
N ILE A 122 27.09 -31.98 17.99
CA ILE A 122 26.59 -30.82 18.76
C ILE A 122 25.14 -30.51 18.39
N ASN A 123 24.76 -30.57 17.11
CA ASN A 123 23.38 -30.34 16.68
C ASN A 123 22.40 -31.41 17.19
N GLN A 124 22.86 -32.65 17.37
CA GLN A 124 22.03 -33.75 17.87
C GLN A 124 21.84 -33.70 19.40
N THR A 125 22.80 -33.15 20.14
CA THR A 125 22.81 -33.20 21.61
C THR A 125 22.51 -31.86 22.29
N SER A 126 22.82 -30.75 21.63
CA SER A 126 22.71 -29.40 22.19
C SER A 126 21.44 -28.73 21.71
N LYS A 127 20.80 -27.98 22.59
CA LYS A 127 19.74 -27.07 22.18
C LYS A 127 20.39 -25.77 21.72
N ILE A 128 20.29 -25.48 20.43
CA ILE A 128 20.93 -24.34 19.76
C ILE A 128 19.94 -23.18 19.68
N THR A 129 20.46 -21.95 19.68
CA THR A 129 19.71 -20.73 19.35
C THR A 129 19.95 -20.42 17.87
N PHE A 130 18.97 -20.63 17.01
CA PHE A 130 19.02 -20.27 15.59
C PHE A 130 18.43 -18.88 15.36
N LEU A 131 19.20 -18.02 14.71
CA LEU A 131 18.81 -16.68 14.26
C LEU A 131 18.76 -16.72 12.73
N LEU A 132 17.59 -17.04 12.19
CA LEU A 132 17.35 -17.27 10.77
C LEU A 132 16.82 -15.99 10.14
N ASP A 133 17.48 -15.55 9.07
CA ASP A 133 17.12 -14.32 8.36
C ASP A 133 16.64 -14.59 6.93
N GLY A 134 15.72 -13.77 6.45
CA GLY A 134 15.31 -13.76 5.06
C GLY A 134 14.45 -14.95 4.61
N LEU A 135 13.46 -15.39 5.41
CA LEU A 135 12.49 -16.40 4.95
C LEU A 135 11.75 -15.97 3.68
N ASP A 136 11.40 -14.68 3.61
CA ASP A 136 10.76 -14.06 2.45
C ASP A 136 11.62 -14.12 1.17
N GLN A 137 12.90 -14.45 1.28
CA GLN A 137 13.84 -14.48 0.15
C GLN A 137 13.87 -15.81 -0.60
N LEU A 138 13.36 -16.87 0.02
CA LEU A 138 13.25 -18.18 -0.60
C LEU A 138 12.11 -18.22 -1.62
N ASP A 139 12.24 -19.11 -2.62
CA ASP A 139 11.17 -19.45 -3.55
C ASP A 139 9.93 -19.93 -2.80
N PRO A 140 8.69 -19.69 -3.27
CA PRO A 140 7.48 -20.14 -2.59
C PRO A 140 7.47 -21.63 -2.17
N GLU A 141 8.04 -22.54 -2.96
CA GLU A 141 8.12 -23.97 -2.59
C GLU A 141 9.08 -24.19 -1.42
N ASP A 142 10.30 -23.68 -1.51
CA ASP A 142 11.32 -23.79 -0.47
C ASP A 142 10.89 -23.07 0.81
N ARG A 143 10.28 -21.89 0.68
CA ARG A 143 9.68 -21.10 1.76
C ARG A 143 8.60 -21.90 2.49
N PHE A 144 7.72 -22.57 1.75
CA PHE A 144 6.70 -23.43 2.33
C PHE A 144 7.32 -24.58 3.12
N HIS A 145 8.33 -25.24 2.56
CA HIS A 145 9.04 -26.31 3.24
C HIS A 145 9.72 -25.84 4.52
N VAL A 146 10.46 -24.72 4.51
CA VAL A 146 11.12 -24.18 5.71
C VAL A 146 10.09 -23.78 6.77
N TYR A 147 8.99 -23.13 6.38
CA TYR A 147 7.92 -22.75 7.30
C TYR A 147 7.25 -23.98 7.94
N PHE A 148 6.92 -24.98 7.12
CA PHE A 148 6.27 -26.21 7.56
C PHE A 148 7.15 -27.00 8.54
N GLU A 149 8.42 -27.22 8.19
CA GLU A 149 9.40 -27.93 9.04
C GLU A 149 9.69 -27.19 10.36
N THR A 150 9.62 -25.86 10.36
CA THR A 150 9.95 -25.03 11.54
C THR A 150 8.78 -24.88 12.52
N PHE A 151 7.57 -24.66 12.02
CA PHE A 151 6.41 -24.27 12.85
C PHE A 151 5.27 -25.30 12.86
N VAL A 152 5.11 -26.08 11.80
CA VAL A 152 3.93 -26.95 11.64
C VAL A 152 4.21 -28.38 12.07
N ASP A 153 5.37 -28.90 11.66
CA ASP A 153 5.84 -30.26 11.96
C ASP A 153 6.85 -30.26 13.13
N ASP A 154 7.68 -29.22 13.24
CA ASP A 154 8.73 -29.02 14.27
C ASP A 154 9.66 -30.24 14.45
N ASN A 155 9.88 -31.01 13.37
CA ASN A 155 10.81 -32.14 13.40
C ASN A 155 12.27 -31.65 13.33
N SER A 156 12.54 -30.67 12.47
CA SER A 156 13.89 -30.21 12.16
C SER A 156 14.53 -29.36 13.27
N PHE A 157 13.74 -28.56 13.99
CA PHE A 157 14.24 -27.67 15.05
C PHE A 157 13.73 -28.07 16.45
N ARG A 158 13.38 -29.33 16.64
CA ARG A 158 12.81 -29.81 17.89
C ARG A 158 13.72 -29.48 19.07
N SER A 159 13.15 -28.83 20.08
CA SER A 159 13.89 -28.38 21.29
C SER A 159 14.96 -27.31 21.08
N ASN A 160 15.10 -26.76 19.87
CA ASN A 160 15.95 -25.59 19.60
C ASN A 160 15.15 -24.29 19.72
N PHE A 161 15.81 -23.24 20.16
CA PHE A 161 15.26 -21.89 20.16
C PHE A 161 15.46 -21.27 18.77
N VAL A 162 14.40 -20.77 18.15
CA VAL A 162 14.44 -20.26 16.77
C VAL A 162 13.82 -18.88 16.73
N VAL A 163 14.59 -17.92 16.24
CA VAL A 163 14.09 -16.60 15.82
C VAL A 163 14.16 -16.55 14.31
N LEU A 164 13.01 -16.44 13.66
CA LEU A 164 12.90 -16.33 12.21
C LEU A 164 12.46 -14.92 11.83
N ALA A 165 13.33 -14.18 11.17
CA ALA A 165 13.04 -12.84 10.67
C ALA A 165 12.51 -12.89 9.23
N THR A 166 11.44 -12.15 8.98
CA THR A 166 10.76 -12.14 7.68
C THR A 166 9.99 -10.84 7.45
N ARG A 167 9.71 -10.54 6.18
CA ARG A 167 8.64 -9.60 5.80
C ARG A 167 7.26 -10.27 5.92
N GLY A 168 6.18 -9.57 5.58
CA GLY A 168 4.94 -10.25 5.19
C GLY A 168 5.19 -11.10 3.94
N PHE A 169 4.73 -12.35 3.93
CA PHE A 169 4.96 -13.29 2.83
C PHE A 169 3.72 -14.14 2.56
N HIS A 170 3.62 -14.67 1.34
CA HIS A 170 2.67 -15.73 0.97
C HIS A 170 3.41 -17.05 0.75
N LEU A 171 2.77 -18.16 1.12
CA LEU A 171 3.34 -19.51 1.03
C LEU A 171 3.01 -20.22 -0.30
N GLY A 172 2.61 -19.44 -1.32
CA GLY A 172 2.24 -19.95 -2.65
C GLY A 172 0.94 -20.78 -2.66
N SER A 173 0.69 -21.46 -3.79
CA SER A 173 -0.51 -22.29 -4.01
C SER A 173 -0.52 -23.62 -3.22
N LEU A 174 0.62 -23.99 -2.63
CA LEU A 174 0.80 -25.23 -1.87
C LEU A 174 0.26 -25.13 -0.43
N ALA A 175 0.09 -23.91 0.10
CA ALA A 175 -0.36 -23.70 1.47
C ALA A 175 -1.89 -23.51 1.55
N THR A 176 -2.56 -24.38 2.29
CA THR A 176 -3.95 -24.16 2.71
C THR A 176 -4.01 -23.23 3.92
N ASP A 177 -5.07 -22.43 4.06
CA ASP A 177 -5.27 -21.52 5.20
C ASP A 177 -5.12 -22.23 6.57
N SER A 178 -5.54 -23.48 6.68
CA SER A 178 -5.39 -24.28 7.91
C SER A 178 -3.93 -24.53 8.32
N VAL A 179 -3.01 -24.64 7.34
CA VAL A 179 -1.57 -24.85 7.60
C VAL A 179 -0.91 -23.53 8.01
N VAL A 180 -1.32 -22.42 7.40
CA VAL A 180 -0.86 -21.07 7.76
C VAL A 180 -1.25 -20.74 9.20
N ILE A 181 -2.55 -20.87 9.53
CA ILE A 181 -3.06 -20.56 10.88
C ILE A 181 -2.36 -21.42 11.94
N LYS A 182 -2.21 -22.73 11.67
CA LYS A 182 -1.53 -23.64 12.61
C LYS A 182 -0.07 -23.22 12.88
N GLY A 183 0.65 -22.77 11.87
CA GLY A 183 2.02 -22.29 12.04
C GLY A 183 2.08 -20.94 12.78
N GLU A 184 1.15 -20.01 12.47
CA GLU A 184 1.07 -18.72 13.16
C GLU A 184 0.75 -18.86 14.66
N ASP A 185 -0.18 -19.75 15.01
CA ASP A 185 -0.56 -20.03 16.41
C ASP A 185 0.56 -20.71 17.21
N SER A 186 1.47 -21.42 16.53
CA SER A 186 2.60 -22.11 17.17
C SER A 186 3.78 -21.20 17.52
N ALA A 187 3.82 -19.98 16.97
CA ALA A 187 4.94 -19.06 17.08
C ALA A 187 4.56 -17.77 17.82
N PHE A 188 5.49 -17.24 18.63
CA PHE A 188 5.33 -15.92 19.23
C PHE A 188 5.58 -14.85 18.17
N GLN A 189 4.58 -13.99 17.93
CA GLN A 189 4.63 -12.97 16.89
C GLN A 189 5.22 -11.66 17.44
N CYS A 190 6.30 -11.17 16.82
CA CYS A 190 6.91 -9.89 17.13
C CYS A 190 6.87 -8.97 15.91
N LYS A 191 6.62 -7.67 16.10
CA LYS A 191 6.72 -6.65 15.05
C LYS A 191 7.68 -5.54 15.46
N MET A 192 8.58 -5.14 14.57
CA MET A 192 9.45 -3.98 14.80
C MET A 192 8.63 -2.67 14.77
N GLN A 193 8.83 -1.82 15.78
CA GLN A 193 8.21 -0.48 15.86
C GLN A 193 8.90 0.50 14.88
N GLU A 194 8.32 1.66 14.64
CA GLU A 194 8.96 2.78 13.91
C GLU A 194 9.98 3.55 14.78
N ILE A 195 10.86 4.35 14.17
CA ILE A 195 11.89 5.15 14.88
C ILE A 195 11.24 6.41 15.47
N ASP A 196 11.35 6.59 16.78
CA ASP A 196 10.84 7.77 17.48
C ASP A 196 11.89 8.91 17.58
N GLU A 197 11.52 10.03 18.19
CA GLU A 197 12.42 11.18 18.34
C GLU A 197 13.62 10.94 19.26
N LYS A 198 13.53 9.98 20.18
CA LYS A 198 14.62 9.64 21.09
C LYS A 198 15.64 8.74 20.40
N ASP A 199 15.16 7.74 19.67
CA ASP A 199 16.00 6.80 18.91
C ASP A 199 16.74 7.49 17.75
N ARG A 200 16.13 8.50 17.12
CA ARG A 200 16.76 9.31 16.06
C ARG A 200 18.10 9.92 16.50
N ARG A 201 18.24 10.27 17.78
CA ARG A 201 19.48 10.84 18.34
C ARG A 201 20.65 9.87 18.24
N ASN A 202 20.38 8.57 18.31
CA ASN A 202 21.41 7.55 18.24
C ASN A 202 21.98 7.38 16.82
N TYR A 203 21.19 7.71 15.78
CA TYR A 203 21.65 7.66 14.38
C TYR A 203 22.46 8.88 13.98
N LEU A 204 22.07 10.06 14.47
CA LEU A 204 22.69 11.33 14.06
C LEU A 204 23.99 11.63 14.82
N GLY A 205 24.23 10.99 15.98
CA GLY A 205 25.44 11.22 16.78
C GLY A 205 25.70 12.70 17.06
N ASP A 206 26.92 13.17 16.77
CA ASP A 206 27.33 14.56 16.92
C ASP A 206 26.73 15.49 15.85
N SER A 207 26.25 14.94 14.73
CA SER A 207 25.63 15.70 13.64
C SER A 207 24.21 16.19 13.96
N ARG A 208 23.68 15.94 15.16
CA ARG A 208 22.29 16.25 15.55
C ARG A 208 21.95 17.76 15.61
N ASP A 209 22.93 18.60 15.86
CA ASP A 209 22.74 20.04 16.13
C ASP A 209 22.98 20.92 14.90
N ILE A 210 23.19 20.30 13.73
CA ILE A 210 23.42 20.99 12.46
C ILE A 210 22.17 21.79 12.08
N LYS A 211 22.37 23.08 11.77
CA LYS A 211 21.30 24.00 11.35
C LYS A 211 20.46 23.43 10.19
N TRP A 212 21.13 22.79 9.24
CA TRP A 212 20.53 22.11 8.09
C TRP A 212 19.45 21.10 8.50
N LEU A 213 19.64 20.29 9.55
CA LEU A 213 18.64 19.30 9.98
C LEU A 213 17.35 19.96 10.47
N LYS A 214 17.44 21.12 11.12
CA LYS A 214 16.27 21.87 11.58
C LYS A 214 15.47 22.42 10.39
N GLU A 215 16.16 22.85 9.34
CA GLU A 215 15.53 23.37 8.12
C GLU A 215 14.93 22.23 7.29
N VAL A 216 15.66 21.12 7.10
CA VAL A 216 15.19 19.98 6.32
C VAL A 216 14.08 19.21 7.01
N PHE A 217 14.07 19.05 8.34
CA PHE A 217 12.93 18.39 9.01
C PHE A 217 11.63 19.18 8.95
N VAL A 218 11.70 20.51 8.76
CA VAL A 218 10.50 21.33 8.54
C VAL A 218 9.94 21.08 7.14
N ASN A 219 10.81 20.98 6.14
CA ASN A 219 10.40 20.85 4.74
C ASN A 219 10.16 19.39 4.31
N PHE A 220 10.90 18.46 4.90
CA PHE A 220 10.92 17.03 4.57
C PHE A 220 11.09 16.17 5.86
N PRO A 221 10.01 16.00 6.64
CA PRO A 221 10.06 15.30 7.93
C PRO A 221 10.39 13.80 7.82
N GLU A 222 10.23 13.20 6.64
CA GLU A 222 10.50 11.77 6.40
C GLU A 222 11.99 11.41 6.51
N VAL A 223 12.90 12.36 6.27
CA VAL A 223 14.35 12.19 6.51
C VAL A 223 14.60 11.77 7.95
N GLY A 224 13.85 12.36 8.88
CA GLY A 224 13.97 12.10 10.31
C GLY A 224 13.41 10.75 10.76
N ARG A 225 12.67 10.06 9.89
CA ARG A 225 11.98 8.79 10.16
C ARG A 225 12.57 7.60 9.42
N THR A 226 13.37 7.86 8.38
CA THR A 226 13.88 6.83 7.48
C THR A 226 15.32 6.45 7.84
N PRO A 227 15.57 5.24 8.37
CA PRO A 227 16.91 4.84 8.83
C PRO A 227 18.00 4.93 7.74
N VAL A 228 17.66 4.58 6.49
CA VAL A 228 18.60 4.68 5.35
C VAL A 228 19.08 6.11 5.13
N LEU A 229 18.18 7.10 5.22
CA LEU A 229 18.53 8.51 5.09
C LEU A 229 19.31 9.03 6.30
N LEU A 230 18.86 8.67 7.51
CA LEU A 230 19.54 9.04 8.75
C LEU A 230 21.01 8.58 8.79
N LYS A 231 21.33 7.46 8.12
CA LYS A 231 22.69 6.94 8.03
C LYS A 231 23.56 7.64 6.98
N MET A 232 22.96 8.17 5.91
CA MET A 232 23.71 8.96 4.91
C MET A 232 24.18 10.30 5.50
N ILE A 233 23.39 10.88 6.41
CA ILE A 233 23.60 12.23 6.95
C ILE A 233 24.94 12.40 7.68
N PRO A 234 25.36 11.55 8.65
CA PRO A 234 26.64 11.73 9.33
C PRO A 234 27.83 11.76 8.36
N LEU A 235 27.86 10.83 7.38
CA LEU A 235 28.92 10.78 6.38
C LEU A 235 28.97 12.08 5.55
N LEU A 236 27.80 12.57 5.12
CA LEU A 236 27.72 13.83 4.37
C LEU A 236 28.08 15.05 5.24
N ALA A 237 27.71 15.04 6.52
CA ALA A 237 28.01 16.10 7.48
C ALA A 237 29.52 16.23 7.74
N GLU A 238 30.19 15.11 8.00
CA GLU A 238 31.64 15.04 8.24
C GLU A 238 32.45 15.56 7.06
N ASN A 239 31.91 15.45 5.84
CA ASN A 239 32.54 15.89 4.61
C ASN A 239 32.01 17.23 4.06
N GLU A 240 31.21 17.97 4.84
CA GLU A 240 30.63 19.28 4.45
C GLU A 240 29.76 19.24 3.18
N LEU A 241 29.14 18.10 2.86
CA LEU A 241 28.34 17.87 1.64
C LEU A 241 26.84 18.11 1.81
N LEU A 242 26.39 18.59 2.97
CA LEU A 242 24.97 18.79 3.26
C LEU A 242 24.41 20.12 2.74
N GLU A 243 25.28 21.11 2.48
CA GLU A 243 24.83 22.45 2.11
C GLU A 243 24.06 22.44 0.77
N GLY A 244 22.88 23.06 0.75
CA GLY A 244 22.02 23.14 -0.45
C GLY A 244 21.17 21.90 -0.73
N LEU A 245 21.35 20.79 0.01
CA LEU A 245 20.50 19.60 -0.16
C LEU A 245 19.13 19.81 0.50
N THR A 246 18.06 19.75 -0.28
CA THR A 246 16.68 20.01 0.21
C THR A 246 15.74 18.82 0.03
N ASN A 247 16.14 17.80 -0.73
CA ASN A 247 15.32 16.66 -1.12
C ASN A 247 16.08 15.33 -1.02
N ARG A 248 15.37 14.21 -1.15
CA ARG A 248 15.93 12.86 -1.03
C ARG A 248 16.89 12.55 -2.17
N GLY A 249 16.54 12.96 -3.39
CA GLY A 249 17.37 12.76 -4.59
C GLY A 249 18.75 13.40 -4.47
N GLY A 250 18.83 14.61 -3.92
CA GLY A 250 20.09 15.31 -3.66
C GLY A 250 20.96 14.60 -2.63
N ILE A 251 20.35 14.08 -1.55
CA ILE A 251 21.06 13.28 -0.53
C ILE A 251 21.66 12.02 -1.17
N TYR A 252 20.89 11.30 -1.98
CA TYR A 252 21.37 10.10 -2.69
C TYR A 252 22.51 10.44 -3.65
N SER A 253 22.38 11.52 -4.42
CA SER A 253 23.44 11.96 -5.34
C SER A 253 24.73 12.27 -4.61
N ALA A 254 24.68 13.14 -3.59
CA ALA A 254 25.87 13.50 -2.82
C ALA A 254 26.52 12.26 -2.17
N TYR A 255 25.70 11.33 -1.65
CA TYR A 255 26.18 10.11 -1.01
C TYR A 255 26.89 9.17 -1.99
N PHE A 256 26.26 8.82 -3.11
CA PHE A 256 26.85 7.90 -4.08
C PHE A 256 28.01 8.52 -4.85
N ASP A 257 27.95 9.80 -5.20
CA ASP A 257 29.05 10.50 -5.85
C ASP A 257 30.29 10.53 -4.93
N HIS A 258 30.11 10.70 -3.61
CA HIS A 258 31.20 10.63 -2.64
C HIS A 258 31.78 9.21 -2.50
N LEU A 259 30.93 8.19 -2.33
CA LEU A 259 31.39 6.81 -2.15
C LEU A 259 32.10 6.25 -3.39
N LEU A 260 31.61 6.56 -4.59
CA LEU A 260 32.23 6.11 -5.83
C LEU A 260 33.60 6.76 -6.03
N LYS A 261 33.75 8.05 -5.75
CA LYS A 261 35.04 8.75 -5.79
C LYS A 261 36.03 8.19 -4.78
N ALA A 262 35.57 7.87 -3.57
CA ALA A 262 36.41 7.29 -2.53
C ALA A 262 36.87 5.86 -2.87
N SER A 263 36.00 5.07 -3.49
CA SER A 263 36.27 3.65 -3.82
C SER A 263 37.04 3.46 -5.13
N PHE A 264 36.92 4.40 -6.06
CA PHE A 264 37.56 4.36 -7.37
C PHE A 264 38.33 5.67 -7.65
N PRO A 265 39.50 5.87 -7.02
CA PRO A 265 40.28 7.10 -7.14
C PRO A 265 40.94 7.32 -8.51
N GLU A 266 40.79 6.37 -9.45
CA GLU A 266 41.27 6.49 -10.83
C GLU A 266 40.33 7.39 -11.64
N ASP A 267 40.86 8.51 -12.15
CA ASP A 267 40.11 9.49 -12.94
C ASP A 267 39.28 8.82 -14.06
N GLY A 268 37.96 9.03 -14.01
CA GLY A 268 37.01 8.55 -15.01
C GLY A 268 36.44 7.15 -14.76
N LYS A 269 37.04 6.33 -13.88
CA LYS A 269 36.52 5.00 -13.55
C LYS A 269 35.23 5.06 -12.74
N GLU A 270 35.15 5.99 -11.79
CA GLU A 270 33.93 6.32 -11.04
C GLU A 270 32.73 6.59 -11.97
N SER A 271 32.94 7.35 -13.04
CA SER A 271 31.89 7.74 -13.99
C SER A 271 31.47 6.57 -14.87
N ALA A 272 32.43 5.74 -15.29
CA ALA A 272 32.14 4.52 -16.05
C ALA A 272 31.31 3.52 -15.21
N ILE A 273 31.67 3.32 -13.94
CA ILE A 273 30.94 2.42 -13.03
C ILE A 273 29.55 2.96 -12.72
N LEU A 274 29.42 4.27 -12.47
CA LEU A 274 28.14 4.91 -12.27
C LEU A 274 27.23 4.74 -13.49
N THR A 275 27.76 4.98 -14.70
CA THR A 275 27.01 4.80 -15.97
C THR A 275 26.57 3.35 -16.16
N TRP A 276 27.43 2.40 -15.77
CA TRP A 276 27.08 0.99 -15.82
C TRP A 276 25.96 0.64 -14.84
N LEU A 277 26.05 1.11 -13.58
CA LEU A 277 25.03 0.88 -12.56
C LEU A 277 23.68 1.49 -12.95
N THR A 278 23.66 2.71 -13.48
CA THR A 278 22.42 3.37 -13.92
C THR A 278 21.77 2.62 -15.09
N ASN A 279 22.56 2.17 -16.08
CA ASN A 279 22.06 1.37 -17.19
C ASN A 279 21.49 0.02 -16.72
N VAL A 280 22.22 -0.75 -15.89
CA VAL A 280 21.72 -2.04 -15.38
C VAL A 280 20.42 -1.86 -14.62
N SER A 281 20.35 -0.84 -13.75
CA SER A 281 19.16 -0.58 -12.93
C SER A 281 17.94 -0.27 -13.79
N PHE A 282 18.10 0.56 -14.82
CA PHE A 282 17.04 0.91 -15.76
C PHE A 282 16.58 -0.31 -16.59
N GLN A 283 17.51 -1.08 -17.14
CA GLN A 283 17.20 -2.26 -17.97
C GLN A 283 16.49 -3.37 -17.18
N LEU A 284 16.80 -3.52 -15.89
CA LEU A 284 16.06 -4.44 -15.02
C LEU A 284 14.60 -4.00 -14.87
N LEU A 285 14.34 -2.71 -14.64
CA LEU A 285 12.96 -2.20 -14.49
C LEU A 285 12.17 -2.26 -15.80
N GLU A 286 12.79 -1.98 -16.95
CA GLU A 286 12.18 -2.19 -18.29
C GLU A 286 11.75 -3.65 -18.52
N ARG A 287 12.46 -4.60 -17.90
CA ARG A 287 12.12 -6.04 -17.94
C ARG A 287 11.07 -6.43 -16.89
N GLY A 288 10.52 -5.48 -16.14
CA GLY A 288 9.59 -5.73 -15.04
C GLY A 288 10.26 -6.27 -13.76
N GLN A 289 11.59 -6.21 -13.67
CA GLN A 289 12.36 -6.75 -12.55
C GLN A 289 12.71 -5.64 -11.56
N ALA A 290 11.80 -5.35 -10.64
CA ALA A 290 12.05 -4.45 -9.52
C ALA A 290 12.22 -5.22 -8.22
N GLN A 291 13.29 -4.93 -7.48
CA GLN A 291 13.56 -5.60 -6.20
C GLN A 291 12.45 -5.42 -5.15
N ARG A 292 11.60 -4.38 -5.28
CA ARG A 292 10.41 -4.20 -4.40
C ARG A 292 9.23 -5.09 -4.75
N PHE A 293 9.09 -5.46 -6.02
CA PHE A 293 7.91 -6.10 -6.60
C PHE A 293 8.19 -7.52 -7.09
N GLU A 294 9.34 -8.10 -6.73
CA GLU A 294 9.62 -9.51 -6.97
C GLU A 294 8.71 -10.38 -6.08
N ASP A 295 7.71 -11.01 -6.72
CA ASP A 295 6.83 -12.00 -6.11
C ASP A 295 7.53 -13.37 -5.87
N VAL A 296 8.77 -13.51 -6.34
CA VAL A 296 9.60 -14.74 -6.36
C VAL A 296 10.95 -14.47 -5.64
N GLU A 297 11.84 -15.47 -5.53
CA GLU A 297 13.17 -15.40 -4.91
C GLU A 297 13.88 -14.04 -5.02
N LEU A 298 14.38 -13.51 -3.89
CA LEU A 298 15.03 -12.20 -3.89
C LEU A 298 16.33 -12.19 -4.69
N GLY A 299 16.50 -11.13 -5.47
CA GLY A 299 17.73 -10.78 -6.16
C GLY A 299 17.81 -11.35 -7.57
N PHE A 300 18.54 -10.67 -8.43
CA PHE A 300 18.62 -10.94 -9.85
C PHE A 300 19.65 -12.02 -10.17
N VAL A 301 19.30 -12.91 -11.11
CA VAL A 301 20.24 -13.91 -11.62
C VAL A 301 21.34 -13.20 -12.42
N LYS A 302 22.62 -13.49 -12.13
CA LYS A 302 23.77 -12.85 -12.79
C LYS A 302 23.81 -13.02 -14.30
N LYS A 303 23.17 -14.06 -14.84
CA LYS A 303 22.96 -14.24 -16.28
C LYS A 303 22.30 -13.02 -16.95
N VAL A 304 21.48 -12.26 -16.22
CA VAL A 304 20.85 -11.04 -16.72
C VAL A 304 21.90 -9.96 -17.05
N LEU A 305 23.05 -9.93 -16.36
CA LEU A 305 24.12 -8.96 -16.64
C LEU A 305 24.75 -9.18 -18.02
N SER A 306 25.04 -10.45 -18.38
CA SER A 306 25.56 -10.80 -19.71
C SER A 306 24.56 -10.44 -20.82
N GLU A 307 23.25 -10.59 -20.55
CA GLU A 307 22.21 -10.21 -21.51
C GLU A 307 22.09 -8.69 -21.69
N ILE A 308 22.33 -7.91 -20.62
CA ILE A 308 22.29 -6.44 -20.68
C ILE A 308 23.54 -5.88 -21.37
N GLN A 309 24.71 -6.47 -21.13
CA GLN A 309 26.00 -5.99 -21.67
C GLN A 309 26.33 -6.54 -23.06
N GLY A 310 25.72 -7.66 -23.47
CA GLY A 310 25.98 -8.29 -24.77
C GLY A 310 27.34 -9.00 -24.90
N ASN A 311 28.04 -9.25 -23.79
CA ASN A 311 29.31 -9.99 -23.73
C ASN A 311 29.32 -10.95 -22.51
N ASP A 312 29.97 -12.11 -22.66
CA ASP A 312 30.03 -13.18 -21.64
C ASP A 312 31.07 -12.93 -20.51
N GLU A 313 31.88 -11.86 -20.59
CA GLU A 313 33.05 -11.66 -19.71
C GLU A 313 32.78 -10.88 -18.40
N ALA A 314 31.63 -10.23 -18.22
CA ALA A 314 31.37 -9.35 -17.07
C ALA A 314 30.12 -9.77 -16.27
N SER A 315 30.17 -10.97 -15.71
CA SER A 315 29.13 -11.51 -14.82
C SER A 315 29.34 -11.15 -13.33
N GLU A 316 30.37 -10.38 -12.98
CA GLU A 316 30.67 -10.03 -11.58
C GLU A 316 30.81 -8.52 -11.38
N PHE A 317 30.24 -8.02 -10.28
CA PHE A 317 30.45 -6.65 -9.84
C PHE A 317 31.81 -6.54 -9.12
N PRO A 318 32.55 -5.43 -9.28
CA PRO A 318 33.73 -5.16 -8.46
C PRO A 318 33.44 -5.29 -6.97
N THR A 319 34.36 -5.87 -6.21
CA THR A 319 34.21 -6.07 -4.76
C THR A 319 34.02 -4.75 -4.00
N GLU A 320 34.58 -3.66 -4.54
CA GLU A 320 34.48 -2.29 -4.04
C GLU A 320 33.04 -1.75 -4.10
N LEU A 321 32.17 -2.31 -4.97
CA LEU A 321 30.74 -1.97 -4.99
C LEU A 321 29.93 -2.64 -3.87
N GLY A 322 30.58 -3.28 -2.90
CA GLY A 322 29.94 -3.92 -1.75
C GLY A 322 29.05 -2.98 -0.92
N PHE A 323 29.18 -1.66 -1.04
CA PHE A 323 28.29 -0.67 -0.41
C PHE A 323 26.96 -0.45 -1.17
N VAL A 324 26.90 -0.79 -2.47
CA VAL A 324 25.70 -0.69 -3.32
C VAL A 324 25.04 -2.04 -3.53
N ILE A 325 25.85 -3.07 -3.81
CA ILE A 325 25.40 -4.37 -4.29
C ILE A 325 25.87 -5.46 -3.33
N GLN A 326 24.99 -6.42 -3.11
CA GLN A 326 25.29 -7.71 -2.51
C GLN A 326 25.24 -8.76 -3.61
N GLN A 327 26.22 -9.66 -3.67
CA GLN A 327 26.29 -10.67 -4.72
C GLN A 327 26.79 -12.02 -4.18
N THR A 328 26.28 -13.09 -4.76
CA THR A 328 26.77 -14.47 -4.62
C THR A 328 27.40 -14.91 -5.93
N ALA A 329 27.78 -16.19 -6.07
CA ALA A 329 28.29 -16.72 -7.34
C ALA A 329 27.25 -16.66 -8.49
N SER A 330 25.95 -16.76 -8.18
CA SER A 330 24.88 -16.88 -9.18
C SER A 330 23.88 -15.72 -9.20
N ARG A 331 23.80 -14.91 -8.14
CA ARG A 331 22.84 -13.80 -8.01
C ARG A 331 23.48 -12.52 -7.51
N PHE A 332 22.75 -11.42 -7.66
CA PHE A 332 23.06 -10.15 -7.03
C PHE A 332 21.77 -9.39 -6.68
N GLU A 333 21.84 -8.51 -5.70
CA GLU A 333 20.76 -7.59 -5.36
C GLU A 333 21.33 -6.24 -4.93
N TYR A 334 20.52 -5.19 -4.99
CA TYR A 334 20.91 -3.93 -4.37
C TYR A 334 20.77 -4.06 -2.86
N ARG A 335 21.68 -3.45 -2.12
CA ARG A 335 21.63 -3.39 -0.64
C ARG A 335 20.34 -2.79 -0.12
N HIS A 336 19.67 -1.98 -0.93
CA HIS A 336 18.33 -1.48 -0.66
C HIS A 336 17.59 -1.27 -2.00
N PRO A 337 16.28 -1.58 -2.09
CA PRO A 337 15.53 -1.43 -3.34
C PRO A 337 15.53 0.00 -3.90
N SER A 338 15.55 1.01 -3.03
CA SER A 338 15.66 2.42 -3.46
C SER A 338 16.96 2.74 -4.21
N PHE A 339 17.99 1.90 -4.13
CA PHE A 339 19.23 2.13 -4.87
C PHE A 339 18.99 1.83 -6.35
N GLN A 340 18.33 0.71 -6.67
CA GLN A 340 17.89 0.41 -8.04
C GLN A 340 17.05 1.55 -8.61
N GLU A 341 16.06 2.01 -7.85
CA GLU A 341 15.14 3.08 -8.26
C GLU A 341 15.85 4.41 -8.50
N TYR A 342 16.76 4.79 -7.60
CA TYR A 342 17.59 5.99 -7.74
C TYR A 342 18.49 5.92 -8.98
N PHE A 343 19.19 4.80 -9.19
CA PHE A 343 20.09 4.66 -10.34
C PHE A 343 19.32 4.64 -11.67
N ALA A 344 18.13 4.02 -11.71
CA ALA A 344 17.26 4.09 -12.86
C ALA A 344 16.72 5.52 -13.11
N ALA A 345 16.38 6.27 -12.06
CA ALA A 345 15.95 7.65 -12.19
C ALA A 345 17.08 8.54 -12.74
N ARG A 346 18.30 8.31 -12.27
CA ARG A 346 19.50 8.99 -12.77
C ARG A 346 19.79 8.63 -14.23
N TYR A 347 19.58 7.37 -14.64
CA TYR A 347 19.68 6.97 -16.05
C TYR A 347 18.71 7.80 -16.90
N LEU A 348 17.43 7.83 -16.50
CA LEU A 348 16.37 8.57 -17.19
C LEU A 348 16.68 10.07 -17.28
N ALA A 349 17.12 10.69 -16.19
CA ALA A 349 17.46 12.12 -16.15
C ALA A 349 18.56 12.52 -17.17
N LEU A 350 19.44 11.58 -17.55
CA LEU A 350 20.49 11.79 -18.54
C LEU A 350 20.02 11.62 -19.99
N GLN A 351 18.86 10.98 -20.22
CA GLN A 351 18.34 10.77 -21.57
C GLN A 351 17.63 12.02 -22.08
N PRO A 352 17.79 12.38 -23.37
CA PRO A 352 17.12 13.54 -23.96
C PRO A 352 15.59 13.36 -24.12
N ASP A 353 15.10 12.12 -24.08
CA ASP A 353 13.71 11.72 -24.30
C ASP A 353 13.02 11.17 -23.03
N TRP A 354 13.53 11.52 -21.85
CA TRP A 354 12.97 11.11 -20.56
C TRP A 354 11.46 11.38 -20.43
N GLN A 355 10.94 12.43 -21.08
CA GLN A 355 9.52 12.76 -21.08
C GLN A 355 8.65 11.65 -21.70
N SER A 356 9.16 10.97 -22.73
CA SER A 356 8.46 9.87 -23.39
C SER A 356 8.37 8.65 -22.45
N HIS A 357 9.45 8.34 -21.74
CA HIS A 357 9.46 7.28 -20.73
C HIS A 357 8.50 7.57 -19.58
N VAL A 358 8.48 8.81 -19.07
CA VAL A 358 7.51 9.18 -18.03
C VAL A 358 6.07 9.02 -18.51
N ARG A 359 5.75 9.44 -19.74
CA ARG A 359 4.40 9.25 -20.31
C ARG A 359 4.00 7.78 -20.38
N ALA A 360 4.93 6.92 -20.80
CA ALA A 360 4.67 5.49 -20.92
C ALA A 360 4.43 4.83 -19.55
N HIS A 361 5.19 5.23 -18.52
CA HIS A 361 5.31 4.45 -17.29
C HIS A 361 4.75 5.11 -16.03
N CYS A 362 4.28 6.36 -16.06
CA CYS A 362 3.82 7.07 -14.85
C CYS A 362 2.60 6.47 -14.14
N ARG A 363 1.94 5.48 -14.74
CA ARG A 363 0.81 4.73 -14.16
C ARG A 363 1.17 3.34 -13.68
N GLU A 364 2.42 2.94 -13.84
CA GLU A 364 2.94 1.66 -13.41
C GLU A 364 3.58 1.80 -12.03
N GLU A 365 3.16 0.98 -11.07
CA GLU A 365 3.65 1.04 -9.67
C GLU A 365 5.17 0.79 -9.60
N ILE A 366 5.70 -0.03 -10.51
CA ILE A 366 7.13 -0.35 -10.59
C ILE A 366 8.01 0.89 -10.83
N TRP A 367 7.46 1.93 -11.47
CA TRP A 367 8.17 3.16 -11.81
C TRP A 367 7.86 4.31 -10.84
N GLU A 368 6.97 4.13 -9.87
CA GLU A 368 6.50 5.20 -8.99
C GLU A 368 7.66 5.84 -8.21
N GLU A 369 8.50 5.04 -7.56
CA GLU A 369 9.66 5.54 -6.82
C GLU A 369 10.76 6.12 -7.73
N VAL A 370 10.93 5.55 -8.93
CA VAL A 370 11.86 6.08 -9.93
C VAL A 370 11.47 7.50 -10.30
N ILE A 371 10.19 7.75 -10.55
CA ILE A 371 9.68 9.07 -10.93
C ILE A 371 9.76 10.06 -9.77
N LYS A 372 9.59 9.61 -8.51
CA LYS A 372 9.83 10.46 -7.33
C LYS A 372 11.28 10.92 -7.26
N PHE A 373 12.25 10.02 -7.50
CA PHE A 373 13.66 10.42 -7.60
C PHE A 373 13.93 11.32 -8.81
N LEU A 374 13.32 11.02 -9.96
CA LEU A 374 13.45 11.81 -11.18
C LEU A 374 12.98 13.26 -10.96
N ALA A 375 11.95 13.48 -10.14
CA ALA A 375 11.42 14.80 -9.81
C ALA A 375 12.45 15.75 -9.18
N ALA A 376 13.49 15.22 -8.54
CA ALA A 376 14.61 16.00 -8.00
C ALA A 376 15.71 16.30 -9.05
N MET A 377 15.67 15.66 -10.24
CA MET A 377 16.74 15.67 -11.23
C MET A 377 16.38 16.37 -12.55
N VAL A 378 15.08 16.52 -12.85
CA VAL A 378 14.58 17.13 -14.10
C VAL A 378 13.77 18.40 -13.82
N PRO A 379 13.49 19.25 -14.84
CA PRO A 379 12.66 20.43 -14.65
C PRO A 379 11.26 20.08 -14.10
N ALA A 380 11.00 20.48 -12.85
CA ALA A 380 9.77 20.14 -12.12
C ALA A 380 8.50 20.53 -12.91
N ASN A 381 8.45 21.73 -13.48
CA ASN A 381 7.27 22.18 -14.22
C ASN A 381 6.91 21.27 -15.41
N GLU A 382 7.89 20.73 -16.12
CA GLU A 382 7.66 19.83 -17.26
C GLU A 382 7.20 18.45 -16.79
N LEU A 383 7.86 17.89 -15.76
CA LEU A 383 7.48 16.60 -15.20
C LEU A 383 6.03 16.62 -14.70
N PHE A 384 5.67 17.64 -13.92
CA PHE A 384 4.34 17.74 -13.34
C PHE A 384 3.25 18.00 -14.38
N ASP A 385 3.56 18.71 -15.47
CA ASP A 385 2.63 18.85 -16.60
C ASP A 385 2.34 17.48 -17.24
N ILE A 386 3.36 16.64 -17.42
CA ILE A 386 3.20 15.27 -17.92
C ILE A 386 2.36 14.44 -16.95
N LEU A 387 2.65 14.47 -15.65
CA LEU A 387 1.90 13.71 -14.66
C LEU A 387 0.42 14.12 -14.60
N LEU A 388 0.11 15.42 -14.73
CA LEU A 388 -1.27 15.89 -14.83
C LEU A 388 -1.92 15.48 -16.16
N GLN A 389 -1.21 15.60 -17.28
CA GLN A 389 -1.69 15.19 -18.61
C GLN A 389 -2.03 13.71 -18.69
N GLU A 390 -1.23 12.87 -18.04
CA GLU A 390 -1.44 11.43 -17.97
C GLU A 390 -2.29 11.04 -16.74
N GLY A 391 -2.90 11.98 -16.02
CA GLY A 391 -3.75 11.72 -14.85
C GLY A 391 -3.08 11.00 -13.67
N ALA A 392 -1.75 10.95 -13.62
CA ALA A 392 -0.94 10.43 -12.52
C ALA A 392 -0.84 11.44 -11.36
N VAL A 393 -1.98 11.95 -10.89
CA VAL A 393 -2.05 13.06 -9.93
C VAL A 393 -1.56 12.65 -8.53
N PHE A 394 -1.76 11.40 -8.13
CA PHE A 394 -1.20 10.88 -6.88
C PHE A 394 0.32 10.89 -6.90
N LEU A 395 0.91 10.39 -7.98
CA LEU A 395 2.35 10.42 -8.17
C LEU A 395 2.86 11.86 -8.14
N ALA A 396 2.18 12.80 -8.83
CA ALA A 396 2.50 14.23 -8.71
C ALA A 396 2.45 14.71 -7.25
N GLY A 397 1.40 14.37 -6.49
CA GLY A 397 1.29 14.70 -5.07
C GLY A 397 2.44 14.16 -4.22
N HIS A 398 2.89 12.94 -4.49
CA HIS A 398 4.04 12.33 -3.81
C HIS A 398 5.38 12.96 -4.22
N CYS A 399 5.51 13.44 -5.47
CA CYS A 399 6.70 14.14 -5.94
C CYS A 399 6.84 15.57 -5.37
N LEU A 400 5.80 16.15 -4.76
CA LEU A 400 5.82 17.54 -4.28
C LEU A 400 6.91 17.81 -3.22
N SER A 401 7.32 16.79 -2.45
CA SER A 401 8.41 16.92 -1.47
C SER A 401 9.80 16.87 -2.10
N GLU A 402 9.91 16.36 -3.33
CA GLU A 402 11.19 16.13 -4.00
C GLU A 402 11.55 17.26 -4.97
N ALA A 403 10.56 18.01 -5.45
CA ALA A 403 10.69 18.97 -6.53
C ALA A 403 10.42 20.41 -6.10
N ASP A 404 11.19 21.35 -6.64
CA ASP A 404 10.92 22.79 -6.54
C ASP A 404 9.93 23.21 -7.64
N LEU A 405 8.64 23.01 -7.35
CA LEU A 405 7.54 23.28 -8.28
C LEU A 405 6.98 24.70 -8.10
N ALA A 406 6.55 25.33 -9.20
CA ALA A 406 5.89 26.62 -9.16
C ALA A 406 4.67 26.62 -8.19
N PRO A 407 4.48 27.68 -7.37
CA PRO A 407 3.46 27.69 -6.32
C PRO A 407 2.03 27.47 -6.81
N ASP A 408 1.69 27.97 -7.99
CA ASP A 408 0.40 27.83 -8.65
C ASP A 408 0.12 26.36 -9.04
N LYS A 409 1.08 25.68 -9.65
CA LYS A 409 0.98 24.25 -9.99
C LYS A 409 0.93 23.36 -8.75
N SER A 410 1.75 23.68 -7.75
CA SER A 410 1.72 22.99 -6.45
C SER A 410 0.34 23.13 -5.79
N LEU A 411 -0.24 24.33 -5.82
CA LEU A 411 -1.58 24.61 -5.29
C LEU A 411 -2.67 23.78 -6.02
N LEU A 412 -2.58 23.67 -7.35
CA LEU A 412 -3.50 22.86 -8.16
C LEU A 412 -3.48 21.38 -7.77
N ILE A 413 -2.29 20.76 -7.69
CA ILE A 413 -2.15 19.34 -7.33
C ILE A 413 -2.70 19.07 -5.93
N ARG A 414 -2.38 19.95 -4.99
CA ARG A 414 -2.89 19.83 -3.62
C ARG A 414 -4.42 19.93 -3.60
N HIS A 415 -5.02 20.86 -4.34
CA HIS A 415 -6.48 20.95 -4.46
C HIS A 415 -7.10 19.67 -5.04
N LEU A 416 -6.53 19.11 -6.11
CA LEU A 416 -7.03 17.86 -6.71
C LEU A 416 -7.01 16.68 -5.73
N LEU A 417 -6.07 16.67 -4.78
CA LEU A 417 -5.91 15.64 -3.75
C LEU A 417 -6.62 15.95 -2.43
N LYS A 418 -7.40 17.03 -2.33
CA LYS A 418 -7.98 17.47 -1.05
C LYS A 418 -8.97 16.46 -0.43
N TYR A 419 -9.68 15.67 -1.23
CA TYR A 419 -10.71 14.74 -0.76
C TYR A 419 -10.20 13.33 -0.42
N GLN A 420 -8.87 13.17 -0.27
CA GLN A 420 -8.28 11.87 0.07
C GLN A 420 -8.47 11.48 1.54
N CYS A 421 -8.58 10.18 1.79
CA CYS A 421 -8.64 9.57 3.12
C CYS A 421 -7.39 9.93 3.94
N LYS A 422 -7.63 10.51 5.13
CA LYS A 422 -6.60 11.04 6.03
C LYS A 422 -5.70 9.96 6.64
N GLU A 423 -6.25 8.78 6.94
CA GLU A 423 -5.48 7.66 7.49
C GLU A 423 -4.51 7.08 6.46
N ALA A 424 -4.97 6.93 5.22
CA ALA A 424 -4.17 6.35 4.14
C ALA A 424 -3.13 7.33 3.57
N TYR A 425 -3.44 8.64 3.56
CA TYR A 425 -2.57 9.68 3.00
C TYR A 425 -2.40 10.86 3.96
N PRO A 426 -1.72 10.69 5.11
CA PRO A 426 -1.57 11.73 6.13
C PRO A 426 -0.92 13.01 5.61
N GLN A 427 -0.01 12.89 4.63
CA GLN A 427 0.68 14.01 4.00
C GLN A 427 -0.25 14.95 3.23
N PHE A 428 -1.45 14.49 2.86
CA PHE A 428 -2.45 15.30 2.15
C PHE A 428 -3.48 15.96 3.09
N ILE A 429 -3.39 15.74 4.41
CA ILE A 429 -4.35 16.30 5.38
C ILE A 429 -4.48 17.83 5.25
N GLY A 430 -3.35 18.53 5.09
CA GLY A 430 -3.31 19.99 4.95
C GLY A 430 -4.00 20.51 3.68
N PHE A 431 -4.19 19.65 2.66
CA PHE A 431 -4.73 20.07 1.38
C PHE A 431 -6.22 20.36 1.42
N ARG A 432 -6.93 19.85 2.44
CA ARG A 432 -8.37 20.11 2.67
C ARG A 432 -8.70 21.57 2.91
N ALA A 433 -7.77 22.34 3.45
CA ALA A 433 -7.97 23.75 3.72
C ALA A 433 -7.96 24.62 2.45
N ILE A 434 -7.52 24.05 1.32
CA ILE A 434 -7.36 24.80 0.07
C ILE A 434 -8.74 25.12 -0.52
N GLN A 435 -8.97 26.40 -0.74
CA GLN A 435 -10.20 26.86 -1.37
C GLN A 435 -10.09 26.84 -2.89
N THR A 436 -11.14 26.37 -3.56
CA THR A 436 -11.22 26.35 -5.03
C THR A 436 -11.04 27.75 -5.63
N SER A 437 -11.51 28.79 -4.94
CA SER A 437 -11.37 30.19 -5.37
C SER A 437 -9.93 30.70 -5.37
N GLU A 438 -9.06 30.14 -4.53
CA GLU A 438 -7.62 30.47 -4.49
C GLU A 438 -6.90 29.88 -5.70
N VAL A 439 -7.20 28.62 -6.04
CA VAL A 439 -6.64 27.92 -7.20
C VAL A 439 -6.99 28.64 -8.50
N ILE A 440 -8.28 28.97 -8.69
CA ILE A 440 -8.78 29.66 -9.89
C ILE A 440 -8.14 31.05 -10.07
N LYS A 441 -7.76 31.72 -8.99
CA LYS A 441 -7.06 33.01 -9.06
C LYS A 441 -5.57 32.87 -9.37
N ALA A 442 -4.95 31.76 -8.94
CA ALA A 442 -3.52 31.55 -9.05
C ALA A 442 -3.09 30.94 -10.40
N VAL A 443 -3.90 30.06 -10.98
CA VAL A 443 -3.55 29.29 -12.17
C VAL A 443 -4.22 29.87 -13.42
N ASP A 444 -3.51 29.84 -14.55
CA ASP A 444 -4.07 30.27 -15.84
C ASP A 444 -5.30 29.43 -16.22
N ARG A 445 -6.37 30.12 -16.65
CA ARG A 445 -7.65 29.48 -16.97
C ARG A 445 -7.55 28.49 -18.12
N LYS A 446 -6.81 28.83 -19.18
CA LYS A 446 -6.70 27.95 -20.35
C LYS A 446 -5.98 26.66 -19.96
N PHE A 447 -4.92 26.77 -19.16
CA PHE A 447 -4.23 25.61 -18.60
C PHE A 447 -5.15 24.75 -17.71
N LEU A 448 -5.96 25.37 -16.84
CA LEU A 448 -6.94 24.64 -16.03
C LEU A 448 -7.96 23.88 -16.87
N ASP A 449 -8.56 24.54 -17.87
CA ASP A 449 -9.57 23.93 -18.74
C ASP A 449 -8.98 22.71 -19.48
N GLU A 450 -7.78 22.84 -20.06
CA GLU A 450 -7.06 21.73 -20.72
C GLU A 450 -6.75 20.58 -19.76
N ARG A 451 -6.24 20.86 -18.56
CA ARG A 451 -5.90 19.83 -17.58
C ARG A 451 -7.15 19.12 -17.02
N ILE A 452 -8.24 19.84 -16.78
CA ILE A 452 -9.50 19.20 -16.34
C ILE A 452 -10.04 18.29 -17.45
N GLU A 453 -10.00 18.73 -18.71
CA GLU A 453 -10.42 17.90 -19.85
C GLU A 453 -9.57 16.61 -19.96
N ASP A 454 -8.25 16.71 -19.79
CA ASP A 454 -7.34 15.55 -19.73
C ASP A 454 -7.74 14.57 -18.61
N LEU A 455 -8.05 15.06 -17.40
CA LEU A 455 -8.42 14.23 -16.25
C LEU A 455 -9.80 13.55 -16.38
N LEU A 456 -10.68 14.10 -17.23
CA LEU A 456 -11.99 13.52 -17.52
C LEU A 456 -11.94 12.42 -18.58
N GLN A 457 -10.86 12.33 -19.38
CA GLN A 457 -10.67 11.28 -20.38
C GLN A 457 -10.64 9.89 -19.74
N ARG A 458 -11.26 8.91 -20.39
CA ARG A 458 -11.48 7.55 -19.87
C ARG A 458 -10.16 6.84 -19.55
N GLU A 459 -9.19 6.93 -20.45
CA GLU A 459 -7.89 6.28 -20.35
C GLU A 459 -7.08 6.84 -19.19
N LYS A 460 -7.25 8.15 -18.92
CA LYS A 460 -6.51 8.92 -17.92
C LYS A 460 -7.28 9.13 -16.61
N ARG A 461 -8.46 8.54 -16.49
CA ARG A 461 -9.33 8.72 -15.33
C ARG A 461 -8.73 8.10 -14.07
N ASP A 462 -8.93 8.79 -12.95
CA ASP A 462 -8.80 8.27 -11.59
C ASP A 462 -9.95 8.83 -10.77
N SER A 463 -10.88 7.95 -10.34
CA SER A 463 -12.11 8.38 -9.66
C SER A 463 -11.87 9.20 -8.40
N ARG A 464 -10.73 9.02 -7.73
CA ARG A 464 -10.39 9.62 -6.43
C ARG A 464 -10.23 11.14 -6.47
N ILE A 465 -9.93 11.69 -7.64
CA ILE A 465 -9.67 13.13 -7.83
C ILE A 465 -10.80 13.85 -8.56
N LEU A 466 -11.70 13.11 -9.21
CA LEU A 466 -12.69 13.70 -10.11
C LEU A 466 -13.65 14.66 -9.41
N PHE A 467 -13.98 14.42 -8.13
CA PHE A 467 -14.84 15.35 -7.41
C PHE A 467 -14.19 16.73 -7.25
N ALA A 468 -12.88 16.80 -7.00
CA ALA A 468 -12.15 18.07 -6.96
C ALA A 468 -12.07 18.73 -8.35
N ALA A 469 -11.84 17.93 -9.41
CA ALA A 469 -11.85 18.43 -10.78
C ALA A 469 -13.22 19.01 -11.18
N LEU A 470 -14.32 18.33 -10.83
CA LEU A 470 -15.68 18.81 -11.07
C LEU A 470 -16.03 20.04 -10.24
N GLU A 471 -15.62 20.07 -8.96
CA GLU A 471 -15.77 21.25 -8.09
C GLU A 471 -15.13 22.48 -8.75
N MET A 472 -13.93 22.33 -9.31
CA MET A 472 -13.19 23.39 -9.96
C MET A 472 -13.83 23.83 -11.29
N LEU A 473 -14.24 22.87 -12.13
CA LEU A 473 -14.92 23.13 -13.39
C LEU A 473 -16.26 23.86 -13.19
N LEU A 474 -17.03 23.47 -12.18
CA LEU A 474 -18.29 24.12 -11.82
C LEU A 474 -18.06 25.54 -11.31
N ALA A 475 -17.05 25.73 -10.46
CA ALA A 475 -16.70 27.04 -9.95
C ALA A 475 -16.28 28.01 -11.08
N LEU A 476 -15.54 27.53 -12.09
CA LEU A 476 -15.19 28.30 -13.30
C LEU A 476 -16.43 28.73 -14.13
N ASN A 477 -17.55 28.01 -13.98
CA ASN A 477 -18.84 28.28 -14.61
C ASN A 477 -19.85 28.94 -13.65
N GLY A 478 -19.41 29.41 -12.48
CA GLY A 478 -20.25 30.11 -11.51
C GLY A 478 -21.28 29.23 -10.81
N GLN A 479 -21.00 27.93 -10.68
CA GLN A 479 -21.83 26.95 -9.98
C GLN A 479 -21.08 26.39 -8.76
N ASP A 480 -21.81 25.99 -7.71
CA ASP A 480 -21.24 25.35 -6.52
C ASP A 480 -21.70 23.89 -6.45
N ILE A 481 -20.76 22.94 -6.59
CA ILE A 481 -21.06 21.51 -6.57
C ILE A 481 -21.72 21.06 -5.27
N HIS A 482 -21.34 21.64 -4.12
CA HIS A 482 -21.89 21.22 -2.83
C HIS A 482 -23.36 21.63 -2.73
N ALA A 483 -23.70 22.83 -3.20
CA ALA A 483 -25.08 23.28 -3.29
C ALA A 483 -25.92 22.38 -4.22
N LEU A 484 -25.38 21.96 -5.37
CA LEU A 484 -26.06 21.03 -6.28
C LEU A 484 -26.30 19.66 -5.64
N VAL A 485 -25.31 19.15 -4.90
CA VAL A 485 -25.42 17.87 -4.16
C VAL A 485 -26.46 17.96 -3.04
N ASP A 486 -26.48 19.07 -2.30
CA ASP A 486 -27.41 19.26 -1.17
C ASP A 486 -28.88 19.28 -1.60
N VAL A 487 -29.17 19.76 -2.80
CA VAL A 487 -30.54 19.82 -3.37
C VAL A 487 -30.80 18.76 -4.44
N GLN A 488 -29.80 17.94 -4.75
CA GLN A 488 -29.84 16.89 -5.79
C GLN A 488 -30.25 17.42 -7.18
N ASP A 489 -29.80 18.63 -7.56
CA ASP A 489 -30.04 19.23 -8.88
C ASP A 489 -28.79 19.25 -9.76
N PHE A 490 -28.68 18.27 -10.65
CA PHE A 490 -27.53 18.11 -11.55
C PHE A 490 -27.78 18.61 -12.98
N ALA A 491 -28.92 19.25 -13.25
CA ALA A 491 -29.22 19.82 -14.57
C ALA A 491 -28.16 20.83 -15.08
N PRO A 492 -27.49 21.64 -14.23
CA PRO A 492 -26.42 22.52 -14.68
C PRO A 492 -25.23 21.79 -15.32
N LEU A 493 -24.94 20.54 -14.94
CA LEU A 493 -23.82 19.76 -15.51
C LEU A 493 -23.97 19.55 -17.01
N LEU A 494 -25.20 19.36 -17.49
CA LEU A 494 -25.51 19.11 -18.90
C LEU A 494 -25.23 20.33 -19.81
N LYS A 495 -25.08 21.52 -19.22
CA LYS A 495 -24.80 22.76 -19.96
C LYS A 495 -23.30 23.02 -20.13
N ILE A 496 -22.45 22.31 -19.40
CA ILE A 496 -20.99 22.48 -19.42
C ILE A 496 -20.43 21.66 -20.56
N LYS A 497 -19.73 22.32 -21.50
CA LYS A 497 -19.26 21.71 -22.74
C LYS A 497 -18.23 20.61 -22.46
N GLU A 498 -17.35 20.85 -21.50
CA GLU A 498 -16.25 19.99 -21.07
C GLU A 498 -16.76 18.66 -20.48
N LEU A 499 -17.98 18.64 -19.93
CA LEU A 499 -18.61 17.43 -19.38
C LEU A 499 -19.40 16.62 -20.41
N LYS A 500 -19.60 17.15 -21.62
CA LYS A 500 -20.48 16.52 -22.61
C LYS A 500 -20.02 15.10 -22.97
N ASN A 501 -18.72 14.92 -23.22
CA ASN A 501 -18.16 13.62 -23.58
C ASN A 501 -18.19 12.68 -22.37
N PHE A 502 -17.77 13.18 -21.20
CA PHE A 502 -17.78 12.42 -19.94
C PHE A 502 -19.16 11.85 -19.59
N LEU A 503 -20.23 12.64 -19.71
CA LEU A 503 -21.60 12.22 -19.37
C LEU A 503 -22.24 11.33 -20.47
N ALA A 504 -21.79 11.45 -21.72
CA ALA A 504 -22.30 10.66 -22.85
C ALA A 504 -21.62 9.29 -23.00
N GLU A 505 -20.45 9.10 -22.38
CA GLU A 505 -19.61 7.90 -22.50
C GLU A 505 -20.33 6.59 -22.19
N GLN A 506 -21.26 6.59 -21.23
CA GLN A 506 -22.07 5.40 -20.90
C GLN A 506 -22.97 4.90 -22.06
N GLN A 507 -23.15 5.71 -23.11
CA GLN A 507 -23.92 5.35 -24.31
C GLN A 507 -23.01 4.88 -25.46
N ASP A 508 -21.69 4.96 -25.29
CA ASP A 508 -20.71 4.57 -26.29
C ASP A 508 -20.40 3.06 -26.17
N GLU A 509 -20.99 2.27 -27.08
CA GLU A 509 -20.84 0.81 -27.09
C GLU A 509 -19.41 0.36 -27.46
N GLU A 510 -18.57 1.24 -28.04
CA GLU A 510 -17.18 0.92 -28.36
C GLU A 510 -16.28 1.01 -27.12
N GLN A 511 -16.63 1.88 -26.17
CA GLN A 511 -15.81 2.19 -25.00
C GLN A 511 -16.25 1.46 -23.73
N VAL A 512 -17.56 1.16 -23.62
CA VAL A 512 -18.17 0.61 -22.41
C VAL A 512 -18.92 -0.68 -22.71
N LYS A 513 -18.79 -1.68 -21.83
CA LYS A 513 -19.58 -2.92 -21.95
C LYS A 513 -21.03 -2.67 -21.57
N VAL A 514 -21.86 -2.38 -22.57
CA VAL A 514 -23.29 -2.14 -22.41
C VAL A 514 -24.03 -3.30 -21.72
N SER A 515 -23.55 -4.54 -21.86
CA SER A 515 -24.09 -5.69 -21.12
C SER A 515 -23.93 -5.54 -19.60
N HIS A 516 -22.79 -5.03 -19.12
CA HIS A 516 -22.56 -4.74 -17.70
C HIS A 516 -23.49 -3.63 -17.22
N LEU A 517 -23.59 -2.53 -17.97
CA LEU A 517 -24.50 -1.42 -17.66
C LEU A 517 -25.96 -1.88 -17.59
N LYS A 518 -26.40 -2.72 -18.53
CA LYS A 518 -27.79 -3.23 -18.58
C LYS A 518 -28.08 -4.21 -17.44
N LYS A 519 -27.15 -5.14 -17.14
CA LYS A 519 -27.33 -6.14 -16.08
C LYS A 519 -27.24 -5.49 -14.70
N TRP A 520 -26.13 -4.83 -14.41
CA TRP A 520 -25.82 -4.32 -13.07
C TRP A 520 -26.41 -2.93 -12.80
N GLY A 521 -26.79 -2.19 -13.84
CA GLY A 521 -27.53 -0.94 -13.74
C GLY A 521 -29.05 -1.10 -13.87
N GLU A 522 -29.58 -2.32 -13.75
CA GLU A 522 -31.02 -2.59 -13.73
C GLU A 522 -31.70 -1.76 -12.62
N MET A 523 -32.83 -1.12 -12.97
CA MET A 523 -33.55 -0.24 -12.06
C MET A 523 -34.92 -0.82 -11.72
N VAL A 524 -35.35 -0.62 -10.48
CA VAL A 524 -36.64 -0.99 -9.94
C VAL A 524 -37.45 0.28 -9.66
N THR A 525 -38.70 0.32 -10.10
CA THR A 525 -39.61 1.45 -9.84
C THR A 525 -40.23 1.36 -8.46
N VAL A 526 -40.09 2.40 -7.65
CA VAL A 526 -40.77 2.58 -6.37
C VAL A 526 -41.91 3.59 -6.55
N PRO A 527 -43.17 3.19 -6.33
CA PRO A 527 -44.33 4.03 -6.61
C PRO A 527 -44.42 5.24 -5.67
N ALA A 528 -45.05 6.30 -6.17
CA ALA A 528 -45.36 7.48 -5.35
C ALA A 528 -46.26 7.12 -4.15
N GLY A 529 -46.14 7.87 -3.05
CA GLY A 529 -47.04 7.76 -1.90
C GLY A 529 -46.35 7.86 -0.54
N LYS A 530 -47.17 7.95 0.50
CA LYS A 530 -46.77 8.02 1.91
C LYS A 530 -46.15 6.69 2.39
N PHE A 531 -45.09 6.76 3.18
CA PHE A 531 -44.49 5.61 3.85
C PHE A 531 -44.08 5.97 5.28
N ILE A 532 -43.92 4.94 6.12
CA ILE A 532 -43.43 5.11 7.49
C ILE A 532 -41.91 5.28 7.44
N TYR A 533 -41.42 6.45 7.80
CA TYR A 533 -40.00 6.73 7.91
C TYR A 533 -39.54 6.53 9.36
N GLN A 534 -38.45 5.78 9.56
CA GLN A 534 -37.89 5.48 10.87
C GLN A 534 -38.95 4.83 11.81
N ASP A 535 -39.28 5.52 12.91
CA ASP A 535 -40.21 5.09 13.96
C ASP A 535 -41.44 6.02 14.06
N GLU A 536 -41.71 6.84 13.02
CA GLU A 536 -42.90 7.71 12.96
C GLU A 536 -44.18 6.87 13.00
N LYS A 537 -45.10 7.20 13.92
CA LYS A 537 -46.33 6.43 14.14
C LYS A 537 -47.57 7.13 13.62
N ASP A 538 -47.56 8.46 13.57
CA ASP A 538 -48.70 9.26 13.18
C ASP A 538 -48.80 9.30 11.65
N GLU A 539 -50.02 9.18 11.11
CA GLU A 539 -50.22 9.15 9.64
C GLU A 539 -49.89 10.49 8.98
N GLU A 540 -50.01 11.59 9.75
CA GLU A 540 -49.71 12.95 9.34
C GLU A 540 -48.20 13.15 9.12
N ASP A 541 -47.36 12.51 9.94
CA ASP A 541 -45.90 12.58 9.85
C ASP A 541 -45.30 11.74 8.72
N ARG A 542 -46.10 10.83 8.12
CA ARG A 542 -45.60 9.95 7.07
C ARG A 542 -45.08 10.74 5.87
N ILE A 543 -43.81 10.52 5.55
CA ILE A 543 -43.16 11.11 4.40
C ILE A 543 -43.82 10.66 3.09
N ASN A 544 -44.28 11.63 2.30
CA ASN A 544 -44.74 11.40 0.93
C ASN A 544 -43.58 11.56 -0.05
N LEU A 545 -43.30 10.51 -0.84
CA LEU A 545 -42.30 10.55 -1.92
C LEU A 545 -42.97 10.41 -3.27
N MET A 546 -42.46 11.16 -4.25
CA MET A 546 -42.79 10.95 -5.67
C MET A 546 -42.30 9.57 -6.15
N GLU A 547 -42.78 9.14 -7.32
CA GLU A 547 -42.26 7.94 -7.96
C GLU A 547 -40.80 8.16 -8.37
N TYR A 548 -39.96 7.16 -8.14
CA TYR A 548 -38.58 7.13 -8.59
C TYR A 548 -38.17 5.69 -8.90
N ALA A 549 -37.03 5.54 -9.57
CA ALA A 549 -36.40 4.25 -9.82
C ALA A 549 -35.09 4.16 -9.01
N ILE A 550 -34.80 3.00 -8.44
CA ILE A 550 -33.57 2.71 -7.69
C ILE A 550 -32.86 1.50 -8.30
N MET A 551 -31.54 1.48 -8.30
CA MET A 551 -30.79 0.30 -8.76
C MET A 551 -31.18 -0.93 -7.95
N LYS A 552 -31.45 -2.02 -8.67
CA LYS A 552 -31.83 -3.32 -8.11
C LYS A 552 -30.76 -3.90 -7.20
N TYR A 553 -29.50 -3.70 -7.58
CA TYR A 553 -28.31 -4.17 -6.89
C TYR A 553 -27.45 -2.99 -6.43
N PRO A 554 -26.60 -3.14 -5.40
CA PRO A 554 -25.50 -2.21 -5.19
C PRO A 554 -24.55 -2.22 -6.39
N VAL A 555 -23.83 -1.11 -6.61
CA VAL A 555 -22.87 -1.02 -7.72
C VAL A 555 -21.81 -2.10 -7.55
N THR A 556 -21.64 -2.92 -8.59
CA THR A 556 -20.67 -4.03 -8.60
C THR A 556 -19.28 -3.58 -9.01
N ASN A 557 -18.26 -4.39 -8.72
CA ASN A 557 -16.90 -4.18 -9.21
C ASN A 557 -16.87 -4.06 -10.75
N ALA A 558 -17.60 -4.92 -11.46
CA ALA A 558 -17.71 -4.89 -12.92
C ALA A 558 -18.26 -3.55 -13.41
N LEU A 559 -19.35 -3.06 -12.79
CA LEU A 559 -19.98 -1.82 -13.20
C LEU A 559 -19.12 -0.59 -12.87
N TYR A 560 -18.42 -0.60 -11.74
CA TYR A 560 -17.52 0.48 -11.36
C TYR A 560 -16.29 0.55 -12.27
N GLN A 561 -15.77 -0.59 -12.74
CA GLN A 561 -14.67 -0.64 -13.72
C GLN A 561 -15.06 -0.02 -15.07
N GLU A 562 -16.35 -0.08 -15.45
CA GLU A 562 -16.84 0.62 -16.64
C GLU A 562 -16.82 2.15 -16.47
N PHE A 563 -16.86 2.66 -15.25
CA PHE A 563 -16.70 4.09 -14.96
C PHE A 563 -15.24 4.49 -14.86
N ASP A 564 -14.42 3.72 -14.13
CA ASP A 564 -12.98 3.96 -13.97
C ASP A 564 -12.20 2.70 -14.40
N PRO A 565 -11.71 2.64 -15.64
CA PRO A 565 -10.97 1.49 -16.15
C PRO A 565 -9.69 1.20 -15.38
N ASN A 566 -9.13 2.23 -14.72
CA ASN A 566 -7.90 2.13 -13.93
C ASN A 566 -8.18 1.78 -12.46
N HIS A 567 -9.45 1.58 -12.08
CA HIS A 567 -9.81 1.20 -10.73
C HIS A 567 -9.14 -0.11 -10.33
N ARG A 568 -8.46 -0.09 -9.18
CA ARG A 568 -7.94 -1.29 -8.51
C ARG A 568 -8.75 -1.50 -7.24
N GLN A 569 -9.22 -2.73 -7.03
CA GLN A 569 -9.90 -3.10 -5.80
C GLN A 569 -8.99 -2.83 -4.60
N ARG A 570 -9.48 -2.01 -3.68
CA ARG A 570 -8.70 -1.57 -2.51
C ARG A 570 -8.63 -2.64 -1.42
N PHE A 571 -9.64 -3.49 -1.39
CA PHE A 571 -9.79 -4.56 -0.41
C PHE A 571 -10.10 -5.89 -1.11
N PRO A 572 -9.18 -6.41 -1.93
CA PRO A 572 -9.42 -7.60 -2.75
C PRO A 572 -9.64 -8.88 -1.92
N LEU A 573 -9.23 -8.86 -0.63
CA LEU A 573 -9.54 -9.92 0.33
C LEU A 573 -11.04 -10.00 0.65
N TYR A 574 -11.74 -8.87 0.64
CA TYR A 574 -13.14 -8.78 1.10
C TYR A 574 -14.15 -8.62 -0.05
N SER A 575 -13.72 -8.18 -1.24
CA SER A 575 -14.52 -8.14 -2.45
C SER A 575 -13.59 -8.33 -3.64
N LYS A 576 -13.69 -9.49 -4.29
CA LYS A 576 -12.71 -10.01 -5.26
C LYS A 576 -13.26 -10.13 -6.67
N THR A 577 -14.49 -10.62 -6.78
CA THR A 577 -15.11 -11.00 -8.05
C THR A 577 -15.84 -9.83 -8.71
N PRO A 578 -16.01 -9.82 -10.04
CA PRO A 578 -16.68 -8.73 -10.75
C PRO A 578 -18.14 -8.49 -10.29
N ASP A 579 -18.82 -9.53 -9.82
CA ASP A 579 -20.25 -9.50 -9.50
C ASP A 579 -20.52 -9.20 -8.01
N GLN A 580 -19.46 -9.03 -7.21
CA GLN A 580 -19.55 -8.52 -5.84
C GLN A 580 -19.68 -6.99 -5.84
N PRO A 581 -20.26 -6.40 -4.77
CA PRO A 581 -20.29 -4.96 -4.59
C PRO A 581 -18.90 -4.34 -4.61
N VAL A 582 -18.78 -3.18 -5.23
CA VAL A 582 -17.58 -2.35 -5.08
C VAL A 582 -17.52 -1.80 -3.65
N ILE A 583 -16.37 -1.95 -3.00
CA ILE A 583 -16.15 -1.52 -1.62
C ILE A 583 -14.92 -0.62 -1.51
N GLY A 584 -14.82 0.09 -0.38
CA GLY A 584 -13.72 1.00 -0.13
C GLY A 584 -13.83 2.29 -0.94
N ILE A 585 -15.03 2.61 -1.46
CA ILE A 585 -15.33 3.84 -2.19
C ILE A 585 -15.79 4.91 -1.20
N ASN A 586 -15.26 6.13 -1.31
CA ASN A 586 -15.68 7.23 -0.45
C ASN A 586 -16.94 7.92 -1.02
N TYR A 587 -17.55 8.81 -0.23
CA TYR A 587 -18.81 9.47 -0.62
C TYR A 587 -18.67 10.29 -1.92
N PHE A 588 -17.53 10.96 -2.10
CA PHE A 588 -17.27 11.81 -3.27
C PHE A 588 -17.16 11.00 -4.56
N GLU A 589 -16.46 9.87 -4.53
CA GLU A 589 -16.36 8.94 -5.66
C GLU A 589 -17.73 8.38 -6.04
N ALA A 590 -18.56 8.01 -5.05
CA ALA A 590 -19.92 7.51 -5.27
C ALA A 590 -20.83 8.56 -5.92
N LEU A 591 -20.69 9.84 -5.55
CA LEU A 591 -21.39 10.96 -6.20
C LEU A 591 -20.99 11.12 -7.66
N VAL A 592 -19.69 11.13 -7.96
CA VAL A 592 -19.22 11.32 -9.34
C VAL A 592 -19.64 10.16 -10.24
N PHE A 593 -19.54 8.92 -9.76
CA PHE A 593 -20.06 7.76 -10.48
C PHE A 593 -21.55 7.94 -10.78
N SER A 594 -22.34 8.37 -9.79
CA SER A 594 -23.78 8.54 -9.96
C SER A 594 -24.07 9.56 -11.07
N MET A 595 -23.37 10.71 -11.07
CA MET A 595 -23.48 11.73 -12.11
C MET A 595 -23.09 11.20 -13.50
N TRP A 596 -21.95 10.49 -13.60
CA TRP A 596 -21.49 9.87 -14.84
C TRP A 596 -22.53 8.90 -15.41
N SER A 597 -23.16 8.10 -14.56
CA SER A 597 -24.20 7.15 -14.93
C SER A 597 -25.57 7.78 -15.26
N GLY A 598 -25.64 9.13 -15.33
CA GLY A 598 -26.87 9.90 -15.57
C GLY A 598 -27.89 9.79 -14.44
N LYS A 599 -27.45 9.45 -13.23
CA LYS A 599 -28.29 9.19 -12.04
C LYS A 599 -27.83 10.08 -10.88
N ARG A 600 -28.32 9.79 -9.68
CA ARG A 600 -27.88 10.41 -8.42
C ARG A 600 -27.78 9.36 -7.32
N LEU A 601 -27.11 9.70 -6.21
CA LEU A 601 -27.15 8.85 -5.02
C LEU A 601 -28.56 8.86 -4.41
N ALA A 602 -28.96 7.75 -3.81
CA ALA A 602 -30.23 7.66 -3.09
C ALA A 602 -30.26 8.63 -1.91
N THR A 603 -31.40 9.25 -1.63
CA THR A 603 -31.59 9.84 -0.30
C THR A 603 -31.85 8.78 0.75
N GLU A 604 -31.60 9.09 2.02
CA GLU A 604 -31.91 8.19 3.13
C GLU A 604 -33.38 7.70 3.12
N LYS A 605 -34.30 8.61 2.78
CA LYS A 605 -35.74 8.37 2.71
C LYS A 605 -36.12 7.46 1.54
N GLU A 606 -35.56 7.72 0.35
CA GLU A 606 -35.75 6.85 -0.81
C GLU A 606 -35.21 5.45 -0.53
N TRP A 607 -33.98 5.35 0.00
CA TRP A 607 -33.37 4.07 0.33
C TRP A 607 -34.24 3.27 1.31
N GLU A 608 -34.74 3.90 2.38
CA GLU A 608 -35.58 3.20 3.37
C GLU A 608 -36.91 2.73 2.77
N LYS A 609 -37.60 3.58 2.01
CA LYS A 609 -38.85 3.19 1.32
C LYS A 609 -38.59 2.01 0.39
N ALA A 610 -37.52 2.06 -0.40
CA ALA A 610 -37.14 0.97 -1.29
C ALA A 610 -36.86 -0.36 -0.54
N ALA A 611 -36.32 -0.27 0.68
CA ALA A 611 -36.01 -1.41 1.52
C ALA A 611 -37.25 -2.05 2.15
N ARG A 612 -38.14 -1.23 2.72
CA ARG A 612 -39.20 -1.70 3.63
C ARG A 612 -40.63 -1.53 3.11
N GLY A 613 -40.85 -0.89 1.97
CA GLY A 613 -42.21 -0.63 1.50
C GLY A 613 -42.91 0.46 2.30
N THR A 614 -44.22 0.33 2.49
CA THR A 614 -45.07 1.29 3.21
C THR A 614 -45.57 0.80 4.56
N ASP A 615 -45.32 -0.47 4.90
CA ASP A 615 -45.90 -1.16 6.06
C ASP A 615 -45.01 -1.15 7.31
N GLY A 616 -43.83 -0.53 7.25
CA GLY A 616 -42.98 -0.38 8.42
C GLY A 616 -42.28 -1.66 8.87
N ARG A 617 -42.02 -2.63 7.98
CA ARG A 617 -41.21 -3.82 8.32
C ARG A 617 -39.77 -3.49 8.77
N ASP A 618 -39.21 -4.32 9.65
CA ASP A 618 -37.86 -4.15 10.21
C ASP A 618 -36.76 -4.62 9.23
N TYR A 619 -37.04 -5.63 8.42
CA TYR A 619 -36.17 -6.16 7.36
C TYR A 619 -36.91 -6.20 6.01
N PRO A 620 -36.20 -6.27 4.87
CA PRO A 620 -36.86 -6.24 3.56
C PRO A 620 -37.93 -7.31 3.37
N TRP A 621 -37.70 -8.50 3.96
CA TRP A 621 -38.62 -9.64 3.94
C TRP A 621 -39.70 -9.63 5.03
N GLY A 622 -39.74 -8.63 5.93
CA GLY A 622 -40.75 -8.51 6.98
C GLY A 622 -40.17 -8.44 8.40
N GLU A 623 -40.95 -8.91 9.37
CA GLU A 623 -40.47 -9.09 10.75
C GLU A 623 -39.68 -10.40 10.88
N ALA A 624 -38.54 -10.36 11.57
CA ALA A 624 -37.72 -11.53 11.78
C ALA A 624 -38.38 -12.48 12.80
N MET A 625 -39.01 -13.55 12.31
CA MET A 625 -39.24 -14.75 13.12
C MET A 625 -37.91 -15.51 13.24
N GLY A 626 -37.00 -14.99 14.07
CA GLY A 626 -35.67 -15.56 14.34
C GLY A 626 -34.58 -15.23 13.29
N TYR A 627 -33.34 -15.59 13.63
CA TYR A 627 -32.16 -15.53 12.74
C TYR A 627 -32.31 -16.55 11.61
N GLN A 628 -32.47 -16.10 10.37
CA GLN A 628 -32.65 -16.97 9.19
C GLN A 628 -31.45 -16.86 8.24
N ALA A 629 -30.66 -17.91 8.14
CA ALA A 629 -29.59 -18.02 7.15
C ALA A 629 -30.16 -18.01 5.72
N GLY A 630 -29.46 -17.39 4.77
CA GLY A 630 -29.86 -17.34 3.37
C GLY A 630 -30.73 -16.15 2.97
N TYR A 631 -30.93 -15.18 3.86
CA TYR A 631 -31.68 -13.94 3.59
C TYR A 631 -30.78 -12.72 3.41
N ASN A 632 -29.58 -12.73 4.00
CA ASN A 632 -28.60 -11.66 3.89
C ASN A 632 -27.19 -12.15 4.27
N ASN A 633 -26.20 -11.29 4.03
CA ASN A 633 -24.83 -11.48 4.50
C ASN A 633 -24.53 -10.54 5.68
N THR A 634 -24.38 -11.11 6.87
CA THR A 634 -24.04 -10.43 8.12
C THR A 634 -23.00 -11.24 8.90
N ALA A 635 -22.39 -10.64 9.91
CA ALA A 635 -21.36 -11.30 10.72
C ALA A 635 -21.87 -12.55 11.45
N ASP A 636 -23.18 -12.65 11.66
CA ASP A 636 -23.83 -13.82 12.28
C ASP A 636 -23.60 -15.12 11.48
N TYR A 637 -23.30 -15.02 10.18
CA TYR A 637 -23.14 -16.16 9.27
C TYR A 637 -21.70 -16.34 8.76
N VAL A 638 -20.73 -15.61 9.33
CA VAL A 638 -19.27 -15.89 9.36
C VAL A 638 -18.50 -15.81 8.02
N PHE A 639 -19.08 -15.35 6.91
CA PHE A 639 -18.33 -15.31 5.63
C PHE A 639 -17.12 -14.37 5.63
N GLY A 640 -17.12 -13.31 6.45
CA GLY A 640 -15.96 -12.39 6.57
C GLY A 640 -15.61 -11.62 5.30
N GLN A 641 -16.51 -11.59 4.30
CA GLN A 641 -16.34 -10.93 3.00
C GLN A 641 -17.71 -10.65 2.36
N THR A 642 -17.75 -9.87 1.27
CA THR A 642 -18.95 -9.67 0.45
C THR A 642 -19.35 -10.94 -0.30
N ASN A 643 -20.61 -11.05 -0.69
CA ASN A 643 -21.12 -12.07 -1.61
C ASN A 643 -21.53 -11.42 -2.95
N VAL A 644 -21.74 -12.25 -3.98
CA VAL A 644 -22.30 -11.76 -5.25
C VAL A 644 -23.71 -11.20 -5.03
N VAL A 645 -24.07 -10.13 -5.74
CA VAL A 645 -25.31 -9.36 -5.47
C VAL A 645 -26.62 -10.10 -5.77
N GLU A 646 -26.55 -11.29 -6.38
CA GLU A 646 -27.71 -12.13 -6.74
C GLU A 646 -27.89 -13.33 -5.78
N GLU A 647 -27.08 -13.46 -4.74
CA GLU A 647 -27.03 -14.66 -3.88
C GLU A 647 -28.32 -14.91 -3.07
N PHE A 648 -28.94 -13.85 -2.52
CA PHE A 648 -30.03 -13.99 -1.54
C PHE A 648 -31.39 -13.53 -2.08
N GLU A 649 -32.03 -14.37 -2.88
CA GLU A 649 -33.39 -14.12 -3.39
C GLU A 649 -34.42 -13.93 -2.28
N GLN A 650 -34.21 -14.57 -1.13
CA GLN A 650 -35.14 -14.55 -0.01
C GLN A 650 -35.07 -13.21 0.76
N GLY A 651 -33.98 -12.46 0.55
CA GLY A 651 -33.75 -11.13 1.08
C GLY A 651 -34.30 -9.98 0.25
N ILE A 652 -34.94 -10.27 -0.89
CA ILE A 652 -35.43 -9.25 -1.82
C ILE A 652 -36.46 -8.33 -1.14
N SER A 653 -36.31 -7.02 -1.36
CA SER A 653 -37.22 -6.01 -0.83
C SER A 653 -38.62 -6.08 -1.48
N PRO A 654 -39.65 -5.44 -0.89
CA PRO A 654 -41.01 -5.46 -1.44
C PRO A 654 -41.13 -4.96 -2.88
N TYR A 655 -40.17 -4.13 -3.30
CA TYR A 655 -40.12 -3.58 -4.64
C TYR A 655 -39.19 -4.35 -5.57
N GLY A 656 -38.37 -5.27 -5.08
CA GLY A 656 -37.48 -6.10 -5.91
C GLY A 656 -35.99 -5.80 -5.77
N CYS A 657 -35.57 -5.03 -4.77
CA CYS A 657 -34.16 -4.69 -4.56
C CYS A 657 -33.44 -5.77 -3.75
N PHE A 658 -32.25 -6.17 -4.19
CA PHE A 658 -31.35 -7.07 -3.47
C PHE A 658 -30.51 -6.31 -2.46
N ASP A 659 -29.99 -7.03 -1.46
CA ASP A 659 -29.03 -6.54 -0.48
C ASP A 659 -29.44 -5.24 0.24
N MET A 660 -30.75 -5.00 0.42
CA MET A 660 -31.27 -3.89 1.23
C MET A 660 -31.15 -4.18 2.75
N SER A 661 -30.39 -5.21 3.12
CA SER A 661 -30.01 -5.61 4.47
C SER A 661 -28.76 -6.49 4.38
N GLY A 662 -27.64 -6.09 4.99
CA GLY A 662 -26.37 -6.81 4.94
C GLY A 662 -25.58 -6.59 3.64
N ASN A 663 -24.60 -7.46 3.39
CA ASN A 663 -23.57 -7.35 2.35
C ASN A 663 -22.72 -6.07 2.51
N VAL A 664 -23.20 -4.89 2.12
CA VAL A 664 -22.47 -3.63 2.28
C VAL A 664 -23.36 -2.50 2.78
N TRP A 665 -22.78 -1.61 3.59
CA TRP A 665 -23.36 -0.31 3.87
C TRP A 665 -23.42 0.50 2.58
N GLU A 666 -24.43 1.35 2.44
CA GLU A 666 -24.60 2.15 1.23
C GLU A 666 -24.66 3.64 1.50
N TRP A 667 -23.79 4.39 0.84
CA TRP A 667 -23.81 5.85 0.88
C TRP A 667 -25.16 6.42 0.44
N CYS A 668 -25.73 7.26 1.29
CA CYS A 668 -26.97 7.99 1.03
C CYS A 668 -26.76 9.50 1.18
N VAL A 669 -27.58 10.26 0.47
CA VAL A 669 -27.64 11.72 0.60
C VAL A 669 -28.64 12.10 1.68
N GLN A 670 -28.24 13.03 2.53
CA GLN A 670 -29.15 13.78 3.37
C GLN A 670 -29.24 15.20 2.82
N LEU A 671 -30.47 15.65 2.51
CA LEU A 671 -30.69 17.00 1.98
C LEU A 671 -30.27 18.04 3.01
N PHE A 672 -29.65 19.12 2.53
CA PHE A 672 -29.13 20.22 3.37
C PHE A 672 -28.14 19.79 4.46
N ALA A 673 -27.53 18.60 4.34
CA ALA A 673 -26.62 18.06 5.36
C ALA A 673 -25.43 18.97 5.65
N SER A 674 -24.91 19.67 4.63
CA SER A 674 -23.78 20.61 4.77
C SER A 674 -23.99 21.68 5.84
N LYS A 675 -25.25 22.06 6.11
CA LYS A 675 -25.63 23.05 7.13
C LYS A 675 -25.57 22.51 8.56
N HIS A 676 -25.58 21.19 8.72
CA HIS A 676 -25.85 20.53 10.01
C HIS A 676 -24.76 19.53 10.41
N THR A 677 -24.04 18.92 9.46
CA THR A 677 -23.04 17.88 9.74
C THR A 677 -21.98 17.73 8.65
N THR A 678 -20.77 17.39 9.07
CA THR A 678 -19.67 17.00 8.17
C THR A 678 -19.70 15.51 7.80
N GLN A 679 -20.47 14.70 8.53
CA GLN A 679 -20.61 13.26 8.29
C GLN A 679 -21.65 12.99 7.20
N ARG A 680 -21.60 11.81 6.58
CA ARG A 680 -22.60 11.35 5.60
C ARG A 680 -23.20 10.03 6.03
N ILE A 681 -24.47 9.84 5.69
CA ILE A 681 -25.27 8.70 6.15
C ILE A 681 -24.99 7.48 5.27
N VAL A 682 -24.95 6.33 5.92
CA VAL A 682 -25.02 5.03 5.27
C VAL A 682 -26.18 4.19 5.80
N ARG A 683 -26.67 3.27 4.96
CA ARG A 683 -27.82 2.40 5.26
C ARG A 683 -27.54 0.94 4.89
N GLY A 684 -28.33 0.01 5.43
CA GLY A 684 -28.32 -1.41 5.02
C GLY A 684 -27.59 -2.38 5.93
N GLY A 685 -26.56 -1.96 6.68
CA GLY A 685 -25.69 -2.93 7.39
C GLY A 685 -24.65 -3.53 6.46
N SER A 686 -23.76 -4.38 6.97
CA SER A 686 -22.73 -5.04 6.15
C SER A 686 -22.43 -6.46 6.62
N TRP A 687 -21.64 -7.18 5.83
CA TRP A 687 -21.10 -8.51 6.17
C TRP A 687 -20.31 -8.54 7.48
N LEU A 688 -19.81 -7.39 7.97
CA LEU A 688 -19.07 -7.30 9.23
C LEU A 688 -19.96 -6.97 10.44
N ASN A 689 -21.23 -6.63 10.23
CA ASN A 689 -22.13 -6.23 11.31
C ASN A 689 -23.13 -7.33 11.66
N TYR A 690 -23.55 -7.36 12.91
CA TYR A 690 -24.66 -8.22 13.35
C TYR A 690 -25.98 -7.79 12.73
N LEU A 691 -26.90 -8.74 12.57
CA LEU A 691 -28.22 -8.58 11.96
C LEU A 691 -29.04 -7.41 12.51
N ILE A 692 -28.86 -7.06 13.78
CA ILE A 692 -29.58 -5.93 14.40
C ILE A 692 -29.17 -4.57 13.80
N HIS A 693 -27.96 -4.46 13.25
CA HIS A 693 -27.47 -3.27 12.55
C HIS A 693 -27.87 -3.25 11.07
N SER A 694 -28.48 -4.33 10.56
CA SER A 694 -28.90 -4.46 9.17
C SER A 694 -30.41 -4.27 8.98
N LYS A 695 -31.11 -3.69 9.97
CA LYS A 695 -32.53 -3.33 9.85
C LYS A 695 -32.72 -2.19 8.84
N CYS A 696 -33.85 -2.16 8.13
CA CYS A 696 -34.14 -1.13 7.13
C CYS A 696 -34.09 0.30 7.69
N LYS A 697 -34.51 0.48 8.95
CA LYS A 697 -34.46 1.78 9.65
C LYS A 697 -33.12 2.08 10.30
N PHE A 698 -32.20 1.12 10.40
CA PHE A 698 -30.90 1.39 11.01
C PHE A 698 -30.08 2.32 10.11
N ARG A 699 -29.42 3.31 10.71
CA ARG A 699 -28.53 4.24 10.02
C ARG A 699 -27.21 4.34 10.76
N ASN A 700 -26.15 4.54 10.01
CA ASN A 700 -24.85 4.91 10.55
C ASN A 700 -24.33 6.13 9.80
N SER A 701 -23.25 6.73 10.28
CA SER A 701 -22.62 7.87 9.63
C SER A 701 -21.10 7.74 9.63
N PHE A 702 -20.49 8.07 8.51
CA PHE A 702 -19.04 8.05 8.32
C PHE A 702 -18.54 9.37 7.73
N ASP A 703 -17.25 9.64 7.90
CA ASP A 703 -16.60 10.78 7.26
C ASP A 703 -16.65 10.57 5.74
N PRO A 704 -17.11 11.54 4.94
CA PRO A 704 -17.28 11.37 3.49
C PRO A 704 -15.98 11.07 2.75
N SER A 705 -14.82 11.32 3.37
CA SER A 705 -13.50 11.04 2.80
C SER A 705 -12.93 9.67 3.19
N GLU A 706 -13.51 9.00 4.19
CA GLU A 706 -13.08 7.68 4.64
C GLU A 706 -13.47 6.59 3.63
N ARG A 707 -12.66 5.53 3.60
CA ARG A 707 -12.83 4.37 2.71
C ARG A 707 -12.91 3.14 3.57
N HIS A 708 -14.12 2.63 3.75
CA HIS A 708 -14.35 1.44 4.57
C HIS A 708 -14.48 0.18 3.71
N PRO A 709 -13.94 -0.96 4.14
CA PRO A 709 -14.06 -2.25 3.44
C PRO A 709 -15.51 -2.78 3.43
N THR A 710 -16.41 -2.13 4.16
CA THR A 710 -17.81 -2.54 4.32
C THR A 710 -18.79 -1.59 3.65
N VAL A 711 -18.32 -0.54 2.95
CA VAL A 711 -19.18 0.50 2.38
C VAL A 711 -19.08 0.50 0.85
N GLY A 712 -20.24 0.39 0.21
CA GLY A 712 -20.51 0.60 -1.21
C GLY A 712 -21.62 1.64 -1.40
N PHE A 713 -22.38 1.54 -2.49
CA PHE A 713 -23.49 2.46 -2.80
C PHE A 713 -24.38 1.92 -3.92
N ARG A 714 -25.54 2.56 -4.12
CA ARG A 714 -26.41 2.37 -5.27
C ARG A 714 -27.02 3.69 -5.74
N CYS A 715 -27.44 3.75 -7.00
CA CYS A 715 -27.96 4.97 -7.61
C CYS A 715 -29.48 4.95 -7.76
N VAL A 716 -30.07 6.13 -7.87
CA VAL A 716 -31.50 6.36 -8.17
C VAL A 716 -31.66 7.28 -9.37
N SER A 717 -32.80 7.16 -10.06
CA SER A 717 -33.25 8.04 -11.14
C SER A 717 -34.69 8.46 -10.86
N GLY A 718 -35.02 9.72 -11.03
CA GLY A 718 -36.37 10.22 -10.75
C GLY A 718 -36.42 11.74 -10.62
N PRO A 719 -37.62 12.32 -10.49
CA PRO A 719 -37.81 13.75 -10.34
C PRO A 719 -37.06 14.32 -9.13
N ARG A 720 -36.80 15.63 -9.18
CA ARG A 720 -36.25 16.40 -8.05
C ARG A 720 -37.16 16.18 -6.85
N ILE A 721 -36.56 15.91 -5.69
CA ILE A 721 -37.30 15.58 -4.47
C ILE A 721 -38.12 16.80 -4.05
N THR A 722 -39.41 16.81 -4.35
CA THR A 722 -40.39 17.57 -3.59
C THR A 722 -40.88 16.63 -2.50
N VAL A 723 -40.38 16.80 -1.29
CA VAL A 723 -41.25 16.57 -0.13
C VAL A 723 -42.41 17.52 -0.38
N ILE A 724 -43.60 16.98 -0.63
CA ILE A 724 -44.80 17.81 -0.59
C ILE A 724 -44.94 18.12 0.90
N GLU A 725 -44.38 19.25 1.32
CA GLU A 725 -44.89 19.92 2.50
C GLU A 725 -46.34 20.23 2.11
N ASP A 726 -47.30 19.56 2.75
CA ASP A 726 -48.69 19.98 2.66
C ASP A 726 -48.68 21.43 3.19
N ASP A 727 -49.01 22.38 2.31
CA ASP A 727 -49.21 23.79 2.63
C ASP A 727 -50.30 23.90 3.71
N ASP A 728 -49.91 23.78 4.98
CA ASP A 728 -50.71 24.15 6.16
C ASP A 728 -49.77 24.84 7.19
N GLU A 729 -49.01 25.84 6.74
CA GLU A 729 -48.53 26.93 7.62
C GLU A 729 -49.20 28.24 7.19
N GLU A 730 -50.52 28.32 7.39
CA GLU A 730 -51.11 29.57 7.90
C GLU A 730 -50.91 29.58 9.43
N ASP A 731 -49.85 30.26 9.89
CA ASP A 731 -49.87 31.19 11.05
C ASP A 731 -48.50 31.85 11.33
#